data_AF-A0AA36GY58-F1
#
_entry.id   AF-A0AA36GY58-F1
#
_cell.length_a   1.000
_cell.length_b   1.000
_cell.length_c   1.000
_cell.angle_alpha   90.00
_cell.angle_beta   90.00
_cell.angle_gamma   90.00
#
_symmetry.space_group_name_H-M   'P 1'
#
loop_
_entity.id
_entity.type
_entity.pdbx_description
1 polymer ?
#
loop_
_entity_poly.entity_id
_entity_poly.type
_entity_poly.pdbx_seq_one_letter_code
_entity_poly.pdbx_strand_id
1 'polypeptide(L)'
;METGRSTEWSARSDEIPRMDEGKIVLIGNETDVLHCGYSHAISDAGKRYPSAVHYTHSMILSQLGVDENVILELLCTSACDVPLKARQLLLENMPAGHDMNSLASYLQSSKQAYSMQGLRLRVEQDKLFERALMNTKDALLIVCDPRDKELGIGMDENQFLDWMAREKADSQMVEFWMKNETAKPAALGGNQMGFFLMWLRFEVREKRKAAMLNRQPLEIEGLSTDNDDNPIKIKVNDQIISLQGIFRPLSNYYPLPFEMKGERYRSVEHYAYEKLFIALKLDDKSIEKIQTTVLPADVAVMARRYFKKHEIPESAVEAKMSKMDRWRQSAMKHKIAQNEYLQQLLLSTGDALLIDCCEGDPMWTCASSEREMQRLLTKPYVGPADLIKWMRNKDDKTPKTLAHLVGNKTGLLLMELRVKLASQTESRIPLISHFNTASLSSIVSANVICFTAESVFHPLYPAEIRVIEGQPLFASPAHFVASQAVKYLGFNTEDSEYVMETESSLECWERLHETIEAKGRGLEREQSWWMERRQKAIKDALALLFEQHPPLLRALLDTGDAMLVYCARFCSMETELSIGMRESDLRAWLYTVDISSKQLLELCTRPMAFRPSYLGGNRLGLILMELRREFVLRGAFPHTLPELPISVDVILGTDSPTESMMVSEPFDILCPDNYTALWINPLFILAKEKKDAELMNIAAWVKIPPRLITVDDTRINEIVEELLKSNGRSLNNLRSLPSEDMRAIFMKLSGMLRLTLNEVDTYYNDMQTLSVEVNRMQVIRRGLEDTHERERRPERAAAGRDRFIDRVRDKSPMPPMMMGGPPRRERDYKIPTRRRSPFGDDRRRRDMDRRPRSPPHRINDNRSPVRRKPATPPAPAPQPKPPKQPKHVERELSDGEIVSSDED
;
A
#
# COMPACT_ATOMS: atom_id res chain seq x y z
N MET A 1 12.33 43.34 40.03
CA MET A 1 11.46 43.84 38.94
C MET A 1 12.37 44.37 37.84
N GLU A 2 11.94 44.22 36.58
CA GLU A 2 12.66 44.45 35.29
C GLU A 2 13.64 43.30 34.90
N THR A 3 13.22 42.31 34.10
CA THR A 3 12.98 42.21 32.63
C THR A 3 14.23 42.08 31.76
N GLY A 4 14.43 40.88 31.18
CA GLY A 4 15.35 40.59 30.08
C GLY A 4 14.76 39.47 29.21
N ARG A 5 14.57 39.76 27.92
CA ARG A 5 13.77 39.04 26.92
C ARG A 5 14.42 37.71 26.48
N SER A 6 13.60 36.66 26.36
CA SER A 6 13.88 35.46 25.56
C SER A 6 13.48 35.68 24.11
N THR A 7 14.39 35.44 23.17
CA THR A 7 14.13 35.51 21.72
C THR A 7 13.65 34.16 21.20
N GLU A 8 12.38 34.09 20.85
CA GLU A 8 11.78 33.11 19.94
C GLU A 8 12.35 33.27 18.53
N TRP A 9 12.60 32.15 17.84
CA TRP A 9 12.77 32.15 16.38
C TRP A 9 11.69 31.29 15.73
N SER A 10 10.95 31.97 14.86
CA SER A 10 9.75 31.58 14.13
C SER A 10 10.00 30.47 13.11
N ALA A 11 9.06 29.53 13.07
CA ALA A 11 8.84 28.62 11.95
C ALA A 11 8.45 29.38 10.68
N ARG A 12 9.00 28.95 9.54
CA ARG A 12 8.41 29.15 8.20
C ARG A 12 8.43 27.80 7.48
N SER A 13 7.24 27.44 7.00
CA SER A 13 6.91 26.31 6.14
C SER A 13 7.33 26.59 4.69
N ASP A 14 7.44 25.50 3.93
CA ASP A 14 7.76 25.38 2.49
C ASP A 14 9.25 25.19 2.15
N GLU A 15 9.79 24.03 2.53
CA GLU A 15 10.89 23.36 1.83
C GLU A 15 10.81 21.85 2.13
N ILE A 16 10.91 21.02 1.09
CA ILE A 16 10.97 19.56 1.19
C ILE A 16 12.14 19.21 2.13
N PRO A 17 11.94 18.47 3.24
CA PRO A 17 13.02 18.22 4.17
C PRO A 17 14.04 17.31 3.49
N ARG A 18 15.20 17.87 3.14
CA ARG A 18 16.40 17.06 2.97
C ARG A 18 16.63 16.32 4.29
N MET A 19 16.91 15.02 4.21
CA MET A 19 17.39 14.26 5.36
C MET A 19 18.64 14.98 5.89
N ASP A 20 18.56 15.55 7.09
CA ASP A 20 19.69 16.19 7.77
C ASP A 20 20.65 15.11 8.27
N GLU A 21 21.46 14.56 7.37
CA GLU A 21 22.68 13.83 7.74
C GLU A 21 23.67 14.82 8.38
N GLY A 22 23.99 14.67 9.67
CA GLY A 22 25.09 15.42 10.32
C GLY A 22 24.82 16.11 11.67
N LYS A 23 23.78 15.75 12.43
CA LYS A 23 23.55 16.33 13.77
C LYS A 23 24.19 15.47 14.87
N ILE A 24 25.00 16.10 15.72
CA ILE A 24 25.43 15.55 17.03
C ILE A 24 24.44 16.05 18.08
N VAL A 25 24.00 15.17 18.98
CA VAL A 25 23.30 15.53 20.22
C VAL A 25 24.23 15.21 21.38
N LEU A 26 24.54 16.23 22.17
CA LEU A 26 25.29 16.08 23.41
C LEU A 26 24.32 15.71 24.52
N ILE A 27 24.71 14.72 25.30
CA ILE A 27 24.01 14.24 26.48
C ILE A 27 24.89 14.60 27.67
N GLY A 28 24.32 15.31 28.63
CA GLY A 28 25.02 15.73 29.82
C GLY A 28 25.34 14.57 30.77
N ASN A 29 25.53 14.91 32.04
CA ASN A 29 25.79 13.96 33.11
C ASN A 29 24.48 13.33 33.65
N GLU A 30 24.50 12.79 34.86
CA GLU A 30 23.36 12.18 35.59
C GLU A 30 22.13 13.08 35.77
N THR A 31 22.22 14.38 35.47
CA THR A 31 21.06 15.27 35.45
C THR A 31 20.29 15.22 34.12
N ASP A 32 20.93 14.73 33.06
CA ASP A 32 20.30 14.54 31.76
C ASP A 32 19.39 13.32 31.77
N VAL A 33 18.17 13.47 31.25
CA VAL A 33 17.19 12.39 31.17
C VAL A 33 17.77 11.16 30.48
N LEU A 34 18.57 11.32 29.43
CA LEU A 34 19.14 10.19 28.68
C LEU A 34 20.31 9.49 29.39
N HIS A 35 20.82 10.06 30.48
CA HIS A 35 21.93 9.48 31.22
C HIS A 35 21.50 8.27 32.07
N CYS A 36 22.31 7.20 32.12
CA CYS A 36 22.00 6.00 32.90
C CYS A 36 21.92 6.24 34.42
N GLY A 37 22.59 7.30 34.89
CA GLY A 37 22.57 7.77 36.27
C GLY A 37 21.35 8.62 36.63
N TYR A 38 20.52 9.03 35.67
CA TYR A 38 19.35 9.86 35.96
C TYR A 38 18.41 9.16 36.94
N SER A 39 17.94 9.93 37.92
CA SER A 39 17.13 9.41 39.03
C SER A 39 15.71 9.10 38.54
N HIS A 40 15.53 7.88 38.03
CA HIS A 40 14.24 7.31 37.70
C HIS A 40 14.23 5.84 38.13
N ALA A 41 13.32 5.51 39.05
CA ALA A 41 13.28 4.17 39.60
C ALA A 41 12.78 3.16 38.58
N ILE A 42 13.51 2.06 38.39
CA ILE A 42 13.14 0.94 37.51
C ILE A 42 12.91 -0.31 38.34
N SER A 43 12.04 -1.20 37.87
CA SER A 43 11.72 -2.46 38.54
C SER A 43 12.07 -3.66 37.67
N ASP A 44 12.63 -4.71 38.26
CA ASP A 44 12.93 -5.97 37.59
C ASP A 44 12.76 -7.15 38.58
N ALA A 45 12.13 -8.23 38.12
CA ALA A 45 11.84 -9.43 38.93
C ALA A 45 11.26 -9.15 40.34
N GLY A 46 10.45 -8.09 40.48
CA GLY A 46 9.85 -7.68 41.75
C GLY A 46 10.75 -6.83 42.67
N LYS A 47 12.00 -6.54 42.28
CA LYS A 47 12.91 -5.61 42.97
C LYS A 47 12.90 -4.24 42.31
N ARG A 48 13.15 -3.18 43.11
CA ARG A 48 13.16 -1.79 42.64
C ARG A 48 14.55 -1.18 42.79
N TYR A 49 15.03 -0.54 41.74
CA TYR A 49 16.34 0.11 41.66
C TYR A 49 16.16 1.62 41.42
N PRO A 50 16.91 2.50 42.11
CA PRO A 50 16.74 3.95 41.97
C PRO A 50 17.07 4.53 40.58
N SER A 51 17.94 3.88 39.82
CA SER A 51 18.24 4.21 38.41
C SER A 51 18.91 3.05 37.67
N ALA A 52 19.14 3.20 36.36
CA ALA A 52 19.76 2.16 35.54
C ALA A 52 21.21 1.85 35.98
N VAL A 53 21.97 2.84 36.48
CA VAL A 53 23.32 2.60 37.03
C VAL A 53 23.28 1.76 38.32
N HIS A 54 22.28 1.96 39.17
CA HIS A 54 22.08 1.13 40.38
C HIS A 54 21.78 -0.32 39.99
N TYR A 55 20.85 -0.53 39.06
CA TYR A 55 20.55 -1.86 38.52
C TYR A 55 21.82 -2.54 37.99
N THR A 56 22.59 -1.84 37.16
CA THR A 56 23.81 -2.35 36.55
C THR A 56 24.78 -2.90 37.59
N HIS A 57 25.13 -2.09 38.58
CA HIS A 57 26.11 -2.47 39.59
C HIS A 57 25.55 -3.48 40.60
N SER A 58 24.25 -3.43 40.93
CA SER A 58 23.61 -4.46 41.74
C SER A 58 23.67 -5.83 41.07
N MET A 59 23.39 -5.92 39.75
CA MET A 59 23.46 -7.18 39.02
C MET A 59 24.87 -7.76 38.97
N ILE A 60 25.88 -6.92 38.77
CA ILE A 60 27.29 -7.36 38.81
C ILE A 60 27.64 -7.94 40.18
N LEU A 61 27.33 -7.21 41.27
CA LEU A 61 27.62 -7.66 42.63
C LEU A 61 26.87 -8.95 42.98
N SER A 62 25.59 -9.05 42.61
CA SER A 62 24.80 -10.27 42.83
C SER A 62 25.38 -11.48 42.10
N GLN A 63 25.84 -11.32 40.85
CA GLN A 63 26.45 -12.40 40.08
C GLN A 63 27.81 -12.84 40.63
N LEU A 64 28.54 -11.93 41.27
CA LEU A 64 29.79 -12.22 41.97
C LEU A 64 29.56 -12.80 43.38
N GLY A 65 28.30 -13.02 43.78
CA GLY A 65 27.94 -13.66 45.04
C GLY A 65 28.01 -12.75 46.27
N VAL A 66 27.98 -11.41 46.07
CA VAL A 66 27.92 -10.45 47.19
C VAL A 66 26.54 -10.51 47.84
N ASP A 67 26.51 -10.54 49.18
CA ASP A 67 25.28 -10.67 49.98
C ASP A 67 24.27 -9.55 49.68
N GLU A 68 22.99 -9.90 49.64
CA GLU A 68 21.92 -8.98 49.27
C GLU A 68 21.80 -7.80 50.25
N ASN A 69 22.09 -7.99 51.54
CA ASN A 69 22.04 -6.92 52.52
C ASN A 69 23.11 -5.86 52.25
N VAL A 70 24.27 -6.27 51.72
CA VAL A 70 25.36 -5.36 51.34
C VAL A 70 24.99 -4.57 50.07
N ILE A 71 24.27 -5.21 49.14
CA ILE A 71 23.79 -4.55 47.91
C ILE A 71 22.74 -3.48 48.23
N LEU A 72 21.96 -3.61 49.31
CA LEU A 72 21.02 -2.57 49.74
C LEU A 72 21.73 -1.24 50.06
N GLU A 73 22.97 -1.27 50.55
CA GLU A 73 23.76 -0.04 50.76
C GLU A 73 24.02 0.71 49.46
N LEU A 74 24.27 -0.04 48.37
CA LEU A 74 24.47 0.53 47.04
C LEU A 74 23.21 1.27 46.57
N LEU A 75 22.03 0.71 46.84
CA LEU A 75 20.74 1.31 46.46
C LEU A 75 20.42 2.61 47.22
N CYS A 76 21.09 2.86 48.33
CA CYS A 76 20.95 4.10 49.11
C CYS A 76 21.95 5.19 48.70
N THR A 77 22.85 4.89 47.75
CA THR A 77 23.93 5.79 47.33
C THR A 77 23.43 6.76 46.25
N SER A 78 24.03 7.95 46.16
CA SER A 78 23.76 8.85 45.03
C SER A 78 24.24 8.22 43.72
N ALA A 79 23.48 8.39 42.63
CA ALA A 79 23.79 7.75 41.34
C ALA A 79 25.21 8.05 40.81
N CYS A 80 25.74 9.24 41.12
CA CYS A 80 27.10 9.62 40.75
C CYS A 80 28.20 8.81 41.46
N ASP A 81 27.91 8.31 42.66
CA ASP A 81 28.88 7.63 43.53
C ASP A 81 28.71 6.10 43.49
N VAL A 82 27.65 5.61 42.83
CA VAL A 82 27.37 4.17 42.67
C VAL A 82 28.58 3.39 42.13
N PRO A 83 29.29 3.81 41.06
CA PRO A 83 30.44 3.05 40.58
C PRO A 83 31.57 2.94 41.62
N LEU A 84 31.80 4.00 42.39
CA LEU A 84 32.82 4.04 43.44
C LEU A 84 32.44 3.14 44.61
N LYS A 85 31.19 3.25 45.10
CA LYS A 85 30.68 2.41 46.18
C LYS A 85 30.62 0.94 45.77
N ALA A 86 30.19 0.62 44.54
CA ALA A 86 30.20 -0.75 44.03
C ALA A 86 31.61 -1.35 44.00
N ARG A 87 32.61 -0.56 43.59
CA ARG A 87 34.02 -0.99 43.64
C ARG A 87 34.51 -1.23 45.06
N GLN A 88 34.14 -0.36 46.00
CA GLN A 88 34.44 -0.54 47.42
C GLN A 88 33.81 -1.84 47.97
N LEU A 89 32.52 -2.04 47.73
CA LEU A 89 31.79 -3.22 48.19
C LEU A 89 32.37 -4.52 47.60
N LEU A 90 32.80 -4.49 46.34
CA LEU A 90 33.46 -5.63 45.70
C LEU A 90 34.84 -5.92 46.31
N LEU A 91 35.62 -4.89 46.63
CA LEU A 91 36.92 -5.06 47.31
C LEU A 91 36.77 -5.66 48.71
N GLU A 92 35.72 -5.27 49.43
CA GLU A 92 35.40 -5.79 50.77
C GLU A 92 34.85 -7.22 50.72
N ASN A 93 34.27 -7.65 49.59
CA ASN A 93 33.61 -8.95 49.42
C ASN A 93 34.18 -9.74 48.21
N MET A 94 35.49 -9.69 48.03
CA MET A 94 36.15 -10.25 46.85
C MET A 94 35.99 -11.77 46.77
N PRO A 95 35.56 -12.34 45.62
CA PRO A 95 35.45 -13.80 45.46
C PRO A 95 36.79 -14.51 45.68
N ALA A 96 36.75 -15.69 46.32
CA ALA A 96 37.96 -16.45 46.63
C ALA A 96 38.76 -16.79 45.35
N GLY A 97 40.06 -16.47 45.35
CA GLY A 97 40.95 -16.73 44.21
C GLY A 97 40.91 -15.68 43.10
N HIS A 98 40.14 -14.61 43.25
CA HIS A 98 40.06 -13.50 42.31
C HIS A 98 40.63 -12.21 42.90
N ASP A 99 41.12 -11.35 42.02
CA ASP A 99 41.56 -9.98 42.29
C ASP A 99 40.97 -9.03 41.24
N MET A 100 41.15 -7.72 41.40
CA MET A 100 40.61 -6.74 40.46
C MET A 100 41.13 -6.92 39.02
N ASN A 101 42.34 -7.46 38.85
CA ASN A 101 42.96 -7.64 37.54
C ASN A 101 42.37 -8.87 36.82
N SER A 102 42.22 -9.99 37.53
CA SER A 102 41.59 -11.20 36.99
C SER A 102 40.11 -10.99 36.67
N LEU A 103 39.40 -10.13 37.40
CA LEU A 103 38.00 -9.78 37.11
C LEU A 103 37.83 -8.64 36.10
N ALA A 104 38.89 -7.94 35.69
CA ALA A 104 38.78 -6.72 34.87
C ALA A 104 37.96 -6.92 33.59
N SER A 105 38.23 -7.99 32.84
CA SER A 105 37.50 -8.33 31.61
C SER A 105 36.03 -8.67 31.87
N TYR A 106 35.74 -9.41 32.96
CA TYR A 106 34.39 -9.74 33.36
C TYR A 106 33.60 -8.51 33.80
N LEU A 107 34.20 -7.64 34.61
CA LEU A 107 33.58 -6.39 35.08
C LEU A 107 33.26 -5.47 33.91
N GLN A 108 34.18 -5.36 32.94
CA GLN A 108 33.99 -4.55 31.75
C GLN A 108 32.82 -5.06 30.90
N SER A 109 32.83 -6.35 30.54
CA SER A 109 31.75 -6.97 29.75
C SER A 109 30.40 -6.96 30.47
N SER A 110 30.37 -7.23 31.77
CA SER A 110 29.15 -7.20 32.57
C SER A 110 28.59 -5.80 32.74
N LYS A 111 29.45 -4.79 32.94
CA LYS A 111 29.04 -3.37 32.98
C LYS A 111 28.32 -2.99 31.69
N GLN A 112 28.84 -3.38 30.53
CA GLN A 112 28.20 -3.13 29.24
C GLN A 112 26.84 -3.85 29.11
N ALA A 113 26.80 -5.15 29.38
CA ALA A 113 25.59 -5.96 29.25
C ALA A 113 24.45 -5.48 30.17
N TYR A 114 24.74 -5.28 31.46
CA TYR A 114 23.74 -4.85 32.43
C TYR A 114 23.36 -3.38 32.28
N SER A 115 24.25 -2.51 31.78
CA SER A 115 23.89 -1.13 31.41
C SER A 115 22.86 -1.12 30.28
N MET A 116 23.07 -1.91 29.23
CA MET A 116 22.09 -2.05 28.15
C MET A 116 20.74 -2.59 28.67
N GLN A 117 20.77 -3.62 29.53
CA GLN A 117 19.54 -4.18 30.10
C GLN A 117 18.82 -3.17 31.02
N GLY A 118 19.54 -2.43 31.86
CA GLY A 118 18.98 -1.37 32.70
C GLY A 118 18.35 -0.25 31.87
N LEU A 119 18.98 0.15 30.76
CA LEU A 119 18.41 1.13 29.83
C LEU A 119 17.18 0.59 29.08
N ARG A 120 17.15 -0.70 28.72
CA ARG A 120 15.95 -1.35 28.15
C ARG A 120 14.77 -1.31 29.10
N LEU A 121 14.97 -1.74 30.35
CA LEU A 121 13.94 -1.66 31.40
C LEU A 121 13.45 -0.22 31.58
N ARG A 122 14.38 0.74 31.52
CA ARG A 122 14.04 2.15 31.62
C ARG A 122 13.20 2.64 30.45
N VAL A 123 13.51 2.29 29.20
CA VAL A 123 12.66 2.63 28.05
C VAL A 123 11.23 2.13 28.20
N GLU A 124 11.06 0.94 28.77
CA GLU A 124 9.73 0.33 28.92
C GLU A 124 8.92 0.99 30.05
N GLN A 125 9.59 1.55 31.06
CA GLN A 125 8.96 2.06 32.29
C GLN A 125 8.92 3.60 32.37
N ASP A 126 9.82 4.30 31.68
CA ASP A 126 9.98 5.76 31.70
C ASP A 126 9.60 6.38 30.33
N LYS A 127 8.36 6.86 30.23
CA LYS A 127 7.84 7.51 29.01
C LYS A 127 8.58 8.80 28.65
N LEU A 128 9.16 9.50 29.63
CA LEU A 128 9.92 10.73 29.36
C LEU A 128 11.25 10.38 28.72
N PHE A 129 11.93 9.35 29.23
CA PHE A 129 13.15 8.81 28.62
C PHE A 129 12.90 8.34 27.19
N GLU A 130 11.87 7.51 26.98
CA GLU A 130 11.53 7.00 25.65
C GLU A 130 11.27 8.15 24.67
N ARG A 131 10.48 9.16 25.08
CA ARG A 131 10.20 10.34 24.24
C ARG A 131 11.46 11.15 23.95
N ALA A 132 12.29 11.41 24.96
CA ALA A 132 13.55 12.13 24.78
C ALA A 132 14.47 11.39 23.79
N LEU A 133 14.57 10.07 23.92
CA LEU A 133 15.41 9.23 23.07
C LEU A 133 14.94 9.27 21.62
N MET A 134 13.63 9.13 21.39
CA MET A 134 13.06 9.17 20.03
C MET A 134 13.18 10.55 19.37
N ASN A 135 13.13 11.64 20.16
CA ASN A 135 13.28 13.00 19.66
C ASN A 135 14.68 13.30 19.10
N THR A 136 15.67 12.47 19.42
CA THR A 136 17.03 12.60 18.87
C THR A 136 17.14 12.17 17.40
N LYS A 137 16.08 11.57 16.80
CA LYS A 137 16.01 11.16 15.39
C LYS A 137 17.23 10.33 14.96
N ASP A 138 17.93 10.70 13.90
CA ASP A 138 19.11 9.98 13.40
C ASP A 138 20.43 10.62 13.87
N ALA A 139 20.39 11.49 14.89
CA ALA A 139 21.60 12.17 15.39
C ALA A 139 22.59 11.19 16.05
N LEU A 140 23.87 11.51 15.94
CA LEU A 140 24.96 10.87 16.70
C LEU A 140 24.85 11.30 18.16
N LEU A 141 24.76 10.34 19.09
CA LEU A 141 24.63 10.62 20.52
C LEU A 141 26.00 10.56 21.20
N ILE A 142 26.41 11.67 21.80
CA ILE A 142 27.69 11.80 22.52
C ILE A 142 27.41 12.10 23.99
N VAL A 143 27.95 11.27 24.88
CA VAL A 143 27.74 11.36 26.32
C VAL A 143 28.91 12.08 26.98
N CYS A 144 28.68 13.33 27.34
CA CYS A 144 29.63 14.26 27.92
C CYS A 144 29.74 14.10 29.44
N ASP A 145 30.17 12.92 29.89
CA ASP A 145 30.53 12.67 31.30
C ASP A 145 32.05 12.78 31.49
N PRO A 146 32.57 13.78 32.24
CA PRO A 146 34.00 13.92 32.51
C PRO A 146 34.57 12.83 33.43
N ARG A 147 33.72 12.09 34.17
CA ARG A 147 34.17 11.07 35.13
C ARG A 147 34.26 9.67 34.53
N ASP A 148 33.53 9.40 33.45
CA ASP A 148 33.53 8.09 32.78
C ASP A 148 34.02 8.21 31.33
N LYS A 149 35.25 7.72 31.08
CA LYS A 149 35.86 7.67 29.74
C LYS A 149 35.46 6.44 28.93
N GLU A 150 34.74 5.50 29.52
CA GLU A 150 34.31 4.25 28.89
C GLU A 150 32.87 4.37 28.39
N LEU A 151 31.92 4.68 29.29
CA LEU A 151 30.52 4.90 28.96
C LEU A 151 30.31 6.28 28.30
N GLY A 152 31.01 7.29 28.79
CA GLY A 152 31.06 8.63 28.21
C GLY A 152 32.32 8.87 27.38
N ILE A 153 32.51 10.11 26.95
CA ILE A 153 33.73 10.55 26.25
C ILE A 153 34.83 11.05 27.20
N GLY A 154 34.57 11.17 28.51
CA GLY A 154 35.56 11.68 29.45
C GLY A 154 35.77 13.19 29.41
N MET A 155 34.83 13.95 28.86
CA MET A 155 34.82 15.41 28.79
C MET A 155 33.41 15.92 29.10
N ASP A 156 33.30 17.13 29.65
CA ASP A 156 32.01 17.84 29.68
C ASP A 156 31.68 18.46 28.30
N GLU A 157 30.46 18.99 28.16
CA GLU A 157 29.96 19.54 26.89
C GLU A 157 30.84 20.68 26.34
N ASN A 158 31.29 21.59 27.22
CA ASN A 158 32.10 22.73 26.82
C ASN A 158 33.49 22.29 26.36
N GLN A 159 34.12 21.39 27.12
CA GLN A 159 35.41 20.81 26.78
C GLN A 159 35.38 20.06 25.45
N PHE A 160 34.30 19.32 25.19
CA PHE A 160 34.13 18.59 23.94
C PHE A 160 33.96 19.54 22.74
N LEU A 161 33.15 20.59 22.88
CA LEU A 161 32.97 21.60 21.82
C LEU A 161 34.28 22.35 21.53
N ASP A 162 35.02 22.77 22.57
CA ASP A 162 36.33 23.41 22.43
C ASP A 162 37.37 22.47 21.81
N TRP A 163 37.30 21.18 22.14
CA TRP A 163 38.16 20.17 21.53
C TRP A 163 37.83 19.95 20.06
N MET A 164 36.55 19.80 19.68
CA MET A 164 36.13 19.69 18.28
C MET A 164 36.53 20.92 17.46
N ALA A 165 36.40 22.12 18.02
CA ALA A 165 36.80 23.36 17.36
C ALA A 165 38.32 23.40 17.10
N ARG A 166 39.13 22.95 18.07
CA ARG A 166 40.60 22.86 17.92
C ARG A 166 41.02 21.83 16.88
N GLU A 167 40.41 20.65 16.91
CA GLU A 167 40.69 19.55 15.97
C GLU A 167 40.02 19.74 14.60
N LYS A 168 39.19 20.78 14.44
CA LYS A 168 38.34 21.01 13.26
C LYS A 168 37.52 19.76 12.91
N ALA A 169 37.03 19.08 13.94
CA ALA A 169 36.24 17.87 13.80
C ALA A 169 34.79 18.19 13.49
N ASP A 170 34.23 17.52 12.49
CA ASP A 170 32.80 17.52 12.19
C ASP A 170 32.14 16.21 12.66
N SER A 171 30.81 16.11 12.48
CA SER A 171 30.05 14.95 12.91
C SER A 171 30.49 13.64 12.24
N GLN A 172 30.91 13.71 10.97
CA GLN A 172 31.34 12.54 10.21
C GLN A 172 32.69 12.02 10.71
N MET A 173 33.60 12.93 11.05
CA MET A 173 34.91 12.57 11.59
C MET A 173 34.79 11.95 12.99
N VAL A 174 33.91 12.50 13.84
CA VAL A 174 33.61 11.91 15.15
C VAL A 174 32.96 10.53 14.99
N GLU A 175 31.98 10.37 14.09
CA GLU A 175 31.37 9.07 13.82
C GLU A 175 32.39 8.03 13.33
N PHE A 176 33.31 8.45 12.44
CA PHE A 176 34.38 7.60 11.95
C PHE A 176 35.30 7.12 13.08
N TRP A 177 35.68 8.02 14.01
CA TRP A 177 36.50 7.67 15.17
C TRP A 177 35.78 6.74 16.15
N MET A 178 34.47 6.89 16.34
CA MET A 178 33.68 5.99 17.19
C MET A 178 33.58 4.57 16.62
N LYS A 179 33.71 4.41 15.29
CA LYS A 179 33.73 3.09 14.63
C LYS A 179 35.14 2.49 14.53
N ASN A 180 36.19 3.31 14.63
CA ASN A 180 37.57 2.90 14.39
C ASN A 180 38.48 3.24 15.58
N GLU A 181 38.62 2.27 16.49
CA GLU A 181 39.39 2.43 17.73
C GLU A 181 40.86 2.79 17.49
N THR A 182 41.46 2.32 16.39
CA THR A 182 42.86 2.58 16.03
C THR A 182 43.12 4.00 15.53
N ALA A 183 42.11 4.65 14.95
CA ALA A 183 42.20 6.01 14.42
C ALA A 183 41.67 7.07 15.39
N LYS A 184 41.09 6.64 16.52
CA LYS A 184 40.46 7.51 17.51
C LYS A 184 41.51 8.32 18.28
N PRO A 185 41.35 9.66 18.40
CA PRO A 185 42.23 10.48 19.23
C PRO A 185 42.20 10.05 20.69
N ALA A 186 43.37 9.99 21.34
CA ALA A 186 43.49 9.53 22.74
C ALA A 186 42.71 10.39 23.76
N ALA A 187 42.39 11.64 23.40
CA ALA A 187 41.58 12.52 24.23
C ALA A 187 40.10 12.09 24.26
N LEU A 188 39.61 11.39 23.23
CA LEU A 188 38.22 11.02 23.05
C LEU A 188 37.94 9.63 23.63
N GLY A 189 37.07 9.56 24.64
CA GLY A 189 36.66 8.32 25.30
C GLY A 189 35.85 7.35 24.42
N GLY A 190 35.34 6.29 25.04
CA GLY A 190 34.65 5.18 24.38
C GLY A 190 33.22 5.46 23.94
N ASN A 191 32.51 6.36 24.65
CA ASN A 191 31.10 6.72 24.37
C ASN A 191 30.15 5.52 24.24
N GLN A 192 30.39 4.43 24.99
CA GLN A 192 29.59 3.21 24.88
C GLN A 192 28.11 3.45 25.23
N MET A 193 27.81 4.36 26.16
CA MET A 193 26.42 4.69 26.49
C MET A 193 25.72 5.41 25.33
N GLY A 194 26.42 6.30 24.61
CA GLY A 194 25.89 6.92 23.40
C GLY A 194 25.52 5.86 22.35
N PHE A 195 26.39 4.85 22.17
CA PHE A 195 26.10 3.69 21.31
C PHE A 195 24.89 2.90 21.80
N PHE A 196 24.78 2.62 23.11
CA PHE A 196 23.64 1.89 23.66
C PHE A 196 22.32 2.61 23.44
N LEU A 197 22.30 3.93 23.64
CA LEU A 197 21.12 4.75 23.39
C LEU A 197 20.72 4.73 21.91
N MET A 198 21.68 4.83 20.99
CA MET A 198 21.40 4.73 19.54
C MET A 198 20.86 3.36 19.15
N TRP A 199 21.42 2.29 19.71
CA TRP A 199 20.94 0.92 19.49
C TRP A 199 19.54 0.73 20.06
N LEU A 200 19.28 1.21 21.27
CA LEU A 200 17.97 1.13 21.92
C LEU A 200 16.92 1.95 21.17
N ARG A 201 17.29 3.13 20.66
CA ARG A 201 16.46 3.96 19.76
C ARG A 201 16.07 3.18 18.52
N PHE A 202 17.03 2.47 17.90
CA PHE A 202 16.76 1.58 16.76
C PHE A 202 15.83 0.43 17.13
N GLU A 203 16.09 -0.26 18.24
CA GLU A 203 15.30 -1.39 18.73
C GLU A 203 13.83 -0.99 18.99
N VAL A 204 13.61 0.15 19.65
CA VAL A 204 12.26 0.71 19.89
C VAL A 204 11.58 1.09 18.58
N ARG A 205 12.30 1.75 17.66
CA ARG A 205 11.78 2.13 16.34
C ARG A 205 11.33 0.91 15.55
N GLU A 206 12.15 -0.13 15.49
CA GLU A 206 11.82 -1.35 14.74
C GLU A 206 10.70 -2.15 15.43
N LYS A 207 10.64 -2.21 16.76
CA LYS A 207 9.51 -2.82 17.49
C LYS A 207 8.19 -2.10 17.19
N ARG A 208 8.19 -0.76 17.16
CA ARG A 208 7.01 0.05 16.79
C ARG A 208 6.61 -0.16 15.34
N LYS A 209 7.58 -0.17 14.41
CA LYS A 209 7.35 -0.44 12.99
C LYS A 209 6.75 -1.83 12.79
N ALA A 210 7.31 -2.87 13.40
CA ALA A 210 6.80 -4.23 13.32
C ALA A 210 5.36 -4.34 13.85
N ALA A 211 5.01 -3.62 14.92
CA ALA A 211 3.65 -3.56 15.44
C ALA A 211 2.66 -2.86 14.47
N MET A 212 3.11 -1.87 13.69
CA MET A 212 2.27 -1.22 12.67
C MET A 212 2.13 -2.06 11.39
N LEU A 213 3.08 -2.95 11.12
CA LEU A 213 3.06 -3.83 9.94
C LEU A 213 2.31 -5.15 10.19
N ASN A 214 2.41 -5.69 11.40
CA ASN A 214 1.82 -6.97 11.79
C ASN A 214 0.59 -6.76 12.67
N ARG A 215 -0.58 -6.85 12.06
CA ARG A 215 -1.85 -6.76 12.79
C ARG A 215 -2.24 -8.11 13.40
N GLN A 216 -2.75 -8.08 14.63
CA GLN A 216 -3.39 -9.25 15.22
C GLN A 216 -4.79 -9.49 14.60
N PRO A 217 -5.09 -10.71 14.15
CA PRO A 217 -6.40 -11.04 13.62
C PRO A 217 -7.46 -11.02 14.72
N LEU A 218 -8.70 -10.73 14.34
CA LEU A 218 -9.86 -10.83 15.21
C LEU A 218 -10.36 -12.27 15.25
N GLU A 219 -10.74 -12.76 16.42
CA GLU A 219 -11.44 -14.03 16.58
C GLU A 219 -12.95 -13.80 16.59
N ILE A 220 -13.65 -14.46 15.65
CA ILE A 220 -15.10 -14.31 15.44
C ILE A 220 -15.73 -15.71 15.38
N GLU A 221 -16.99 -15.83 15.77
CA GLU A 221 -17.75 -17.08 15.60
C GLU A 221 -18.00 -17.39 14.12
N GLY A 222 -17.67 -18.62 13.73
CA GLY A 222 -17.94 -19.20 12.43
C GLY A 222 -19.40 -19.60 12.22
N LEU A 223 -19.63 -20.35 11.16
CA LEU A 223 -20.91 -20.91 10.73
C LEU A 223 -21.24 -22.25 11.40
N SER A 224 -20.25 -23.12 11.59
CA SER A 224 -20.42 -24.47 12.15
C SER A 224 -20.26 -24.48 13.66
N THR A 225 -20.92 -25.42 14.33
CA THR A 225 -20.63 -25.80 15.72
C THR A 225 -19.72 -27.03 15.77
N ASP A 226 -18.97 -27.18 16.85
CA ASP A 226 -18.20 -28.37 17.17
C ASP A 226 -19.09 -29.47 17.80
N ASN A 227 -18.48 -30.56 18.25
CA ASN A 227 -19.19 -31.70 18.83
C ASN A 227 -19.86 -31.37 20.17
N ASP A 228 -19.45 -30.29 20.83
CA ASP A 228 -19.97 -29.82 22.11
C ASP A 228 -20.96 -28.65 21.92
N ASP A 229 -21.49 -28.49 20.70
CA ASP A 229 -22.37 -27.39 20.25
C ASP A 229 -21.78 -25.98 20.38
N ASN A 230 -20.46 -25.84 20.55
CA ASN A 230 -19.81 -24.54 20.57
C ASN A 230 -19.50 -24.05 19.15
N PRO A 231 -19.70 -22.76 18.83
CA PRO A 231 -19.36 -22.23 17.51
C PRO A 231 -17.85 -22.30 17.26
N ILE A 232 -17.46 -22.85 16.11
CA ILE A 232 -16.07 -22.89 15.67
C ILE A 232 -15.58 -21.47 15.45
N LYS A 233 -14.46 -21.08 16.07
CA LYS A 233 -13.88 -19.73 15.90
C LYS A 233 -13.10 -19.61 14.59
N ILE A 234 -13.31 -18.51 13.88
CA ILE A 234 -12.53 -18.09 12.70
C ILE A 234 -11.62 -16.91 13.06
N LYS A 235 -10.48 -16.80 12.35
CA LYS A 235 -9.54 -15.68 12.46
C LYS A 235 -9.62 -14.82 11.21
N VAL A 236 -9.85 -13.51 11.40
CA VAL A 236 -10.12 -12.55 10.31
C VAL A 236 -9.44 -11.20 10.53
N ASN A 237 -8.87 -10.62 9.47
CA ASN A 237 -8.37 -9.24 9.39
C ASN A 237 -9.17 -8.42 8.35
N ASP A 238 -8.79 -7.17 8.08
CA ASP A 238 -9.53 -6.32 7.12
C ASP A 238 -9.33 -6.73 5.66
N GLN A 239 -8.35 -7.57 5.32
CA GLN A 239 -8.07 -7.93 3.93
C GLN A 239 -9.21 -8.76 3.36
N ILE A 240 -9.78 -8.28 2.26
CA ILE A 240 -10.75 -9.04 1.45
C ILE A 240 -9.98 -9.79 0.36
N ILE A 241 -10.28 -11.07 0.19
CA ILE A 241 -9.84 -11.89 -0.95
C ILE A 241 -11.08 -12.51 -1.60
N SER A 242 -11.28 -12.21 -2.88
CA SER A 242 -12.27 -12.89 -3.71
C SER A 242 -11.73 -14.21 -4.25
N LEU A 243 -12.58 -15.22 -4.36
CA LEU A 243 -12.24 -16.52 -4.93
C LEU A 243 -12.18 -16.46 -6.47
N GLN A 244 -11.32 -15.58 -6.98
CA GLN A 244 -11.05 -15.33 -8.40
C GLN A 244 -9.55 -15.51 -8.70
N GLY A 245 -9.19 -15.69 -9.97
CA GLY A 245 -7.80 -15.82 -10.41
C GLY A 245 -7.08 -16.98 -9.71
N ILE A 246 -5.98 -16.68 -9.02
CA ILE A 246 -5.20 -17.68 -8.28
C ILE A 246 -6.04 -18.40 -7.20
N PHE A 247 -7.04 -17.73 -6.61
CA PHE A 247 -7.87 -18.28 -5.52
C PHE A 247 -9.15 -18.97 -6.00
N ARG A 248 -9.46 -18.89 -7.30
CA ARG A 248 -10.66 -19.51 -7.90
C ARG A 248 -10.82 -21.00 -7.57
N PRO A 249 -9.75 -21.83 -7.52
CA PRO A 249 -9.88 -23.23 -7.16
C PRO A 249 -10.49 -23.52 -5.79
N LEU A 250 -10.58 -22.53 -4.89
CA LEU A 250 -11.22 -22.69 -3.59
C LEU A 250 -12.75 -22.65 -3.67
N SER A 251 -13.36 -22.08 -4.72
CA SER A 251 -14.82 -21.97 -4.87
C SER A 251 -15.52 -23.33 -5.01
N ASN A 252 -16.78 -23.42 -4.56
CA ASN A 252 -17.65 -24.58 -4.82
C ASN A 252 -17.86 -24.84 -6.32
N TYR A 253 -17.81 -23.76 -7.11
CA TYR A 253 -18.15 -23.74 -8.52
C TYR A 253 -16.95 -23.99 -9.43
N TYR A 254 -15.76 -24.23 -8.86
CA TYR A 254 -14.59 -24.61 -9.63
C TYR A 254 -14.64 -26.12 -9.98
N PRO A 255 -14.47 -26.50 -11.27
CA PRO A 255 -14.55 -27.89 -11.72
C PRO A 255 -13.27 -28.67 -11.40
N LEU A 256 -13.06 -28.98 -10.11
CA LEU A 256 -11.99 -29.86 -9.65
C LEU A 256 -12.57 -31.19 -9.19
N PRO A 257 -12.31 -32.30 -9.91
CA PRO A 257 -12.79 -33.60 -9.51
C PRO A 257 -12.17 -34.07 -8.18
N PHE A 258 -12.99 -34.66 -7.32
CA PHE A 258 -12.56 -35.26 -6.05
C PHE A 258 -13.34 -36.56 -5.80
N GLU A 259 -12.82 -37.41 -4.91
CA GLU A 259 -13.45 -38.69 -4.58
C GLU A 259 -14.18 -38.60 -3.24
N MET A 260 -15.35 -39.20 -3.14
CA MET A 260 -16.09 -39.25 -1.88
C MET A 260 -16.90 -40.55 -1.83
N LYS A 261 -16.69 -41.35 -0.79
CA LYS A 261 -17.33 -42.67 -0.62
C LYS A 261 -17.17 -43.60 -1.83
N GLY A 262 -15.99 -43.58 -2.45
CA GLY A 262 -15.65 -44.43 -3.62
C GLY A 262 -16.18 -43.93 -4.96
N GLU A 263 -16.91 -42.80 -4.99
CA GLU A 263 -17.41 -42.18 -6.22
C GLU A 263 -16.63 -40.90 -6.54
N ARG A 264 -16.43 -40.64 -7.84
CA ARG A 264 -15.72 -39.45 -8.32
C ARG A 264 -16.72 -38.40 -8.79
N TYR A 265 -16.70 -37.22 -8.18
CA TYR A 265 -17.58 -36.09 -8.49
C TYR A 265 -16.79 -34.99 -9.20
N ARG A 266 -17.42 -34.28 -10.15
CA ARG A 266 -16.78 -33.21 -10.94
C ARG A 266 -16.53 -31.92 -10.14
N SER A 267 -17.42 -31.59 -9.20
CA SER A 267 -17.31 -30.43 -8.32
C SER A 267 -18.20 -30.59 -7.08
N VAL A 268 -18.09 -29.66 -6.14
CA VAL A 268 -18.89 -29.64 -4.90
C VAL A 268 -20.39 -29.56 -5.22
N GLU A 269 -20.76 -28.74 -6.21
CA GLU A 269 -22.17 -28.61 -6.62
C GLU A 269 -22.71 -29.89 -7.27
N HIS A 270 -21.91 -30.63 -8.05
CA HIS A 270 -22.36 -31.91 -8.62
C HIS A 270 -22.71 -32.92 -7.52
N TYR A 271 -21.86 -33.03 -6.49
CA TYR A 271 -22.15 -33.89 -5.33
C TYR A 271 -23.43 -33.45 -4.61
N ALA A 272 -23.55 -32.16 -4.28
CA ALA A 272 -24.67 -31.65 -3.50
C ALA A 272 -26.01 -31.83 -4.21
N TYR A 273 -26.06 -31.54 -5.52
CA TYR A 273 -27.28 -31.72 -6.30
C TYR A 273 -27.62 -33.17 -6.59
N GLU A 274 -26.63 -34.05 -6.76
CA GLU A 274 -26.91 -35.49 -6.86
C GLU A 274 -27.58 -36.00 -5.57
N LYS A 275 -27.06 -35.64 -4.39
CA LYS A 275 -27.69 -36.03 -3.11
C LYS A 275 -29.07 -35.42 -2.92
N LEU A 276 -29.30 -34.20 -3.44
CA LEU A 276 -30.64 -33.61 -3.48
C LEU A 276 -31.60 -34.43 -4.35
N PHE A 277 -31.19 -34.82 -5.55
CA PHE A 277 -32.02 -35.62 -6.47
C PHE A 277 -32.36 -36.99 -5.88
N ILE A 278 -31.38 -37.65 -5.25
CA ILE A 278 -31.59 -38.90 -4.52
C ILE A 278 -32.58 -38.70 -3.35
N ALA A 279 -32.43 -37.62 -2.58
CA ALA A 279 -33.33 -37.32 -1.45
C ALA A 279 -34.76 -36.95 -1.88
N LEU A 280 -34.92 -36.47 -3.11
CA LEU A 280 -36.21 -36.22 -3.76
C LEU A 280 -36.77 -37.46 -4.48
N LYS A 281 -36.04 -38.60 -4.45
CA LYS A 281 -36.42 -39.87 -5.08
C LYS A 281 -36.62 -39.76 -6.59
N LEU A 282 -35.77 -38.99 -7.27
CA LEU A 282 -35.78 -38.86 -8.73
C LEU A 282 -35.06 -40.03 -9.42
N ASP A 283 -35.33 -40.21 -10.71
CA ASP A 283 -34.82 -41.34 -11.50
C ASP A 283 -33.35 -41.19 -11.91
N ASP A 284 -32.67 -42.30 -12.20
CA ASP A 284 -31.24 -42.30 -12.55
C ASP A 284 -30.92 -41.44 -13.79
N LYS A 285 -31.85 -41.31 -14.74
CA LYS A 285 -31.68 -40.45 -15.91
C LYS A 285 -31.61 -38.96 -15.53
N SER A 286 -32.25 -38.56 -14.44
CA SER A 286 -32.15 -37.19 -13.92
C SER A 286 -30.81 -36.94 -13.26
N ILE A 287 -30.26 -37.93 -12.57
CA ILE A 287 -28.93 -37.90 -11.97
C ILE A 287 -27.85 -37.85 -13.06
N GLU A 288 -27.99 -38.63 -14.13
CA GLU A 288 -27.07 -38.60 -15.27
C GLU A 288 -26.99 -37.20 -15.91
N LYS A 289 -28.11 -36.45 -15.95
CA LYS A 289 -28.10 -35.05 -16.42
C LYS A 289 -27.27 -34.13 -15.52
N ILE A 290 -27.33 -34.31 -14.20
CA ILE A 290 -26.48 -33.57 -13.27
C ILE A 290 -25.01 -33.92 -13.56
N GLN A 291 -24.68 -35.20 -13.64
CA GLN A 291 -23.31 -35.67 -13.83
C GLN A 291 -22.71 -35.28 -15.20
N THR A 292 -23.54 -35.15 -16.24
CA THR A 292 -23.09 -34.77 -17.59
C THR A 292 -23.00 -33.25 -17.80
N THR A 293 -23.64 -32.44 -16.96
CA THR A 293 -23.50 -30.98 -16.98
C THR A 293 -22.03 -30.59 -16.82
N VAL A 294 -21.54 -29.68 -17.68
CA VAL A 294 -20.09 -29.38 -17.76
C VAL A 294 -19.71 -28.34 -16.71
N LEU A 295 -20.41 -27.20 -16.70
CA LEU A 295 -20.11 -26.09 -15.80
C LEU A 295 -20.84 -26.27 -14.46
N PRO A 296 -20.14 -26.20 -13.31
CA PRO A 296 -20.78 -26.31 -12.00
C PRO A 296 -21.90 -25.28 -11.74
N ALA A 297 -21.78 -24.05 -12.25
CA ALA A 297 -22.81 -23.01 -12.11
C ALA A 297 -24.12 -23.40 -12.82
N ASP A 298 -24.03 -24.12 -13.94
CA ASP A 298 -25.19 -24.56 -14.71
C ASP A 298 -25.98 -25.69 -14.04
N VAL A 299 -25.39 -26.40 -13.07
CA VAL A 299 -26.06 -27.49 -12.35
C VAL A 299 -27.33 -26.99 -11.66
N ALA A 300 -27.26 -25.82 -11.01
CA ALA A 300 -28.41 -25.19 -10.36
C ALA A 300 -29.48 -24.75 -11.37
N VAL A 301 -29.05 -24.24 -12.52
CA VAL A 301 -29.94 -23.81 -13.60
C VAL A 301 -30.67 -25.01 -14.20
N MET A 302 -29.94 -26.09 -14.46
CA MET A 302 -30.49 -27.34 -14.98
C MET A 302 -31.47 -27.98 -14.00
N ALA A 303 -31.10 -28.05 -12.71
CA ALA A 303 -31.98 -28.57 -11.66
C ALA A 303 -33.30 -27.80 -11.56
N ARG A 304 -33.25 -26.46 -11.53
CA ARG A 304 -34.46 -25.60 -11.53
C ARG A 304 -35.34 -25.84 -12.76
N ARG A 305 -34.74 -25.95 -13.96
CA ARG A 305 -35.50 -26.27 -15.19
C ARG A 305 -36.13 -27.66 -15.10
N TYR A 306 -35.43 -28.65 -14.54
CA TYR A 306 -35.94 -30.00 -14.37
C TYR A 306 -37.11 -30.04 -13.39
N PHE A 307 -36.99 -29.38 -12.23
CA PHE A 307 -38.03 -29.30 -11.20
C PHE A 307 -39.32 -28.67 -11.74
N LYS A 308 -39.18 -27.56 -12.45
CA LYS A 308 -40.32 -26.89 -13.11
C LYS A 308 -40.98 -27.78 -14.17
N LYS A 309 -40.19 -28.51 -14.96
CA LYS A 309 -40.72 -29.37 -16.04
C LYS A 309 -41.49 -30.59 -15.50
N HIS A 310 -41.10 -31.12 -14.35
CA HIS A 310 -41.72 -32.31 -13.75
C HIS A 310 -42.62 -31.96 -12.55
N GLU A 311 -42.97 -30.67 -12.41
CA GLU A 311 -43.91 -30.17 -11.39
C GLU A 311 -43.56 -30.59 -9.96
N ILE A 312 -42.27 -30.63 -9.64
CA ILE A 312 -41.80 -30.96 -8.29
C ILE A 312 -42.19 -29.80 -7.35
N PRO A 313 -42.91 -30.07 -6.24
CA PRO A 313 -43.32 -29.01 -5.32
C PRO A 313 -42.13 -28.25 -4.73
N GLU A 314 -42.17 -26.92 -4.76
CA GLU A 314 -41.11 -26.07 -4.18
C GLU A 314 -40.90 -26.34 -2.69
N SER A 315 -41.99 -26.60 -1.94
CA SER A 315 -41.93 -26.97 -0.52
C SER A 315 -41.14 -28.26 -0.26
N ALA A 316 -41.16 -29.22 -1.18
CA ALA A 316 -40.39 -30.45 -1.07
C ALA A 316 -38.88 -30.18 -1.26
N VAL A 317 -38.53 -29.25 -2.15
CA VAL A 317 -37.14 -28.80 -2.34
C VAL A 317 -36.66 -28.01 -1.13
N GLU A 318 -37.46 -27.03 -0.67
CA GLU A 318 -37.19 -26.21 0.53
C GLU A 318 -36.92 -27.06 1.77
N ALA A 319 -37.72 -28.11 2.00
CA ALA A 319 -37.55 -29.04 3.12
C ALA A 319 -36.21 -29.80 3.11
N LYS A 320 -35.48 -29.81 1.98
CA LYS A 320 -34.16 -30.46 1.84
C LYS A 320 -33.00 -29.47 1.80
N MET A 321 -33.24 -28.16 1.75
CA MET A 321 -32.17 -27.16 1.63
C MET A 321 -31.17 -27.18 2.79
N SER A 322 -31.63 -27.42 4.03
CA SER A 322 -30.73 -27.57 5.19
C SER A 322 -29.80 -28.79 5.08
N LYS A 323 -30.26 -29.87 4.45
CA LYS A 323 -29.43 -31.05 4.16
C LYS A 323 -28.44 -30.77 3.02
N MET A 324 -28.89 -30.03 2.01
CA MET A 324 -28.06 -29.60 0.89
C MET A 324 -26.86 -28.77 1.36
N ASP A 325 -27.07 -27.87 2.33
CA ASP A 325 -25.99 -27.11 2.94
C ASP A 325 -24.93 -28.03 3.58
N ARG A 326 -25.36 -29.05 4.33
CA ARG A 326 -24.46 -30.04 4.94
C ARG A 326 -23.70 -30.85 3.88
N TRP A 327 -24.35 -31.21 2.77
CA TRP A 327 -23.69 -31.92 1.67
C TRP A 327 -22.60 -31.07 1.02
N ARG A 328 -22.86 -29.77 0.76
CA ARG A 328 -21.84 -28.83 0.26
C ARG A 328 -20.66 -28.70 1.24
N GLN A 329 -20.94 -28.55 2.53
CA GLN A 329 -19.87 -28.47 3.55
C GLN A 329 -19.01 -29.74 3.57
N SER A 330 -19.63 -30.91 3.52
CA SER A 330 -18.93 -32.20 3.53
C SER A 330 -18.09 -32.40 2.27
N ALA A 331 -18.63 -32.08 1.10
CA ALA A 331 -17.91 -32.13 -0.16
C ALA A 331 -16.72 -31.16 -0.20
N MET A 332 -16.90 -29.92 0.27
CA MET A 332 -15.80 -28.96 0.33
C MET A 332 -14.69 -29.43 1.29
N LYS A 333 -15.04 -29.98 2.46
CA LYS A 333 -14.08 -30.60 3.39
C LYS A 333 -13.24 -31.68 2.69
N HIS A 334 -13.87 -32.58 1.92
CA HIS A 334 -13.16 -33.63 1.18
C HIS A 334 -12.31 -33.07 0.04
N LYS A 335 -12.83 -32.13 -0.75
CA LYS A 335 -12.09 -31.45 -1.83
C LYS A 335 -10.78 -30.83 -1.32
N ILE A 336 -10.82 -30.14 -0.19
CA ILE A 336 -9.63 -29.53 0.41
C ILE A 336 -8.73 -30.59 1.04
N ALA A 337 -9.27 -31.54 1.82
CA ALA A 337 -8.47 -32.56 2.51
C ALA A 337 -7.69 -33.47 1.56
N GLN A 338 -8.24 -33.78 0.38
CA GLN A 338 -7.59 -34.64 -0.62
C GLN A 338 -6.55 -33.91 -1.48
N ASN A 339 -6.52 -32.58 -1.45
CA ASN A 339 -5.66 -31.78 -2.32
C ASN A 339 -4.73 -30.88 -1.50
N GLU A 340 -3.49 -31.31 -1.33
CA GLU A 340 -2.46 -30.57 -0.57
C GLU A 340 -2.25 -29.16 -1.13
N TYR A 341 -2.28 -28.99 -2.45
CA TYR A 341 -2.15 -27.68 -3.08
C TYR A 341 -3.28 -26.73 -2.64
N LEU A 342 -4.53 -27.20 -2.58
CA LEU A 342 -5.64 -26.36 -2.09
C LEU A 342 -5.53 -26.04 -0.60
N GLN A 343 -4.96 -26.94 0.21
CA GLN A 343 -4.67 -26.65 1.63
C GLN A 343 -3.67 -25.52 1.74
N GLN A 344 -2.57 -25.59 0.97
CA GLN A 344 -1.59 -24.50 0.91
C GLN A 344 -2.22 -23.21 0.36
N LEU A 345 -3.10 -23.30 -0.63
CA LEU A 345 -3.79 -22.15 -1.23
C LEU A 345 -4.66 -21.44 -0.20
N LEU A 346 -5.41 -22.22 0.57
CA LEU A 346 -6.20 -21.71 1.67
C LEU A 346 -5.34 -21.07 2.77
N LEU A 347 -4.23 -21.70 3.16
CA LEU A 347 -3.30 -21.13 4.16
C LEU A 347 -2.60 -19.86 3.67
N SER A 348 -2.33 -19.75 2.36
CA SER A 348 -1.70 -18.57 1.75
C SER A 348 -2.57 -17.31 1.78
N THR A 349 -3.87 -17.46 2.04
CA THR A 349 -4.78 -16.32 2.25
C THR A 349 -4.57 -15.62 3.60
N GLY A 350 -3.70 -16.15 4.47
CA GLY A 350 -3.42 -15.57 5.79
C GLY A 350 -4.68 -15.54 6.65
N ASP A 351 -4.99 -14.39 7.24
CA ASP A 351 -6.22 -14.17 8.00
C ASP A 351 -7.25 -13.33 7.21
N ALA A 352 -7.18 -13.29 5.88
CA ALA A 352 -8.12 -12.52 5.05
C ALA A 352 -9.57 -13.02 5.18
N LEU A 353 -10.53 -12.12 5.00
CA LEU A 353 -11.95 -12.44 4.78
C LEU A 353 -12.12 -12.90 3.33
N LEU A 354 -12.50 -14.17 3.17
CA LEU A 354 -12.71 -14.81 1.87
C LEU A 354 -14.13 -14.60 1.37
N ILE A 355 -14.29 -14.22 0.10
CA ILE A 355 -15.59 -14.00 -0.53
C ILE A 355 -15.72 -14.76 -1.85
N ASP A 356 -16.79 -15.52 -2.02
CA ASP A 356 -17.06 -16.21 -3.28
C ASP A 356 -17.99 -15.36 -4.15
N CYS A 357 -17.43 -14.60 -5.11
CA CYS A 357 -18.20 -13.73 -6.00
C CYS A 357 -18.73 -14.46 -7.24
N CYS A 358 -18.67 -15.80 -7.29
CA CYS A 358 -19.16 -16.57 -8.43
C CYS A 358 -20.69 -16.45 -8.55
N GLU A 359 -21.21 -16.52 -9.78
CA GLU A 359 -22.64 -16.64 -10.03
C GLU A 359 -23.14 -17.99 -9.52
N GLY A 360 -24.06 -17.97 -8.54
CA GLY A 360 -24.48 -19.19 -7.87
C GLY A 360 -25.63 -18.98 -6.89
N ASP A 361 -25.79 -19.94 -5.98
CA ASP A 361 -26.72 -19.87 -4.86
C ASP A 361 -26.37 -18.66 -3.95
N PRO A 362 -27.26 -17.65 -3.82
CA PRO A 362 -26.98 -16.43 -3.08
C PRO A 362 -26.69 -16.63 -1.59
N MET A 363 -27.06 -17.78 -1.01
CA MET A 363 -26.68 -18.09 0.38
C MET A 363 -25.23 -18.56 0.48
N TRP A 364 -24.68 -19.15 -0.58
CA TRP A 364 -23.33 -19.71 -0.60
C TRP A 364 -22.31 -18.77 -1.19
N THR A 365 -22.70 -18.02 -2.22
CA THR A 365 -21.89 -16.96 -2.83
C THR A 365 -22.20 -15.61 -2.18
N CYS A 366 -21.34 -14.64 -2.41
CA CYS A 366 -21.58 -13.26 -2.04
C CYS A 366 -22.09 -12.49 -3.26
N ALA A 367 -23.26 -11.87 -3.14
CA ALA A 367 -23.80 -11.03 -4.22
C ALA A 367 -23.08 -9.67 -4.35
N SER A 368 -22.23 -9.32 -3.39
CA SER A 368 -21.42 -8.09 -3.41
C SER A 368 -20.06 -8.36 -4.02
N SER A 369 -19.56 -7.39 -4.78
CA SER A 369 -18.20 -7.47 -5.34
C SER A 369 -17.13 -7.11 -4.31
N GLU A 370 -15.89 -7.50 -4.60
CA GLU A 370 -14.69 -7.11 -3.84
C GLU A 370 -14.57 -5.58 -3.76
N ARG A 371 -14.91 -4.86 -4.84
CA ARG A 371 -14.90 -3.39 -4.90
C ARG A 371 -15.81 -2.77 -3.86
N GLU A 372 -17.04 -3.27 -3.74
CA GLU A 372 -18.02 -2.76 -2.79
C GLU A 372 -17.56 -2.99 -1.35
N MET A 373 -17.06 -4.19 -1.01
CA MET A 373 -16.60 -4.49 0.34
C MET A 373 -15.41 -3.64 0.77
N GLN A 374 -14.42 -3.52 -0.11
CA GLN A 374 -13.27 -2.65 0.13
C GLN A 374 -13.70 -1.19 0.33
N ARG A 375 -14.72 -0.71 -0.41
CA ARG A 375 -15.29 0.64 -0.22
C ARG A 375 -15.98 0.76 1.14
N LEU A 376 -16.75 -0.24 1.57
CA LEU A 376 -17.39 -0.23 2.89
C LEU A 376 -16.38 -0.15 4.02
N LEU A 377 -15.24 -0.85 3.91
CA LEU A 377 -14.18 -0.85 4.92
C LEU A 377 -13.44 0.50 5.04
N THR A 378 -13.52 1.39 4.05
CA THR A 378 -12.98 2.76 4.18
C THR A 378 -13.69 3.57 5.26
N LYS A 379 -14.94 3.19 5.60
CA LYS A 379 -15.72 3.89 6.62
C LYS A 379 -15.07 3.67 8.00
N PRO A 380 -14.88 4.73 8.81
CA PRO A 380 -14.18 4.62 10.10
C PRO A 380 -14.81 3.60 11.07
N TYR A 381 -16.13 3.41 10.97
CA TYR A 381 -16.94 2.59 11.89
C TYR A 381 -17.28 1.19 11.36
N VAL A 382 -16.85 0.82 10.15
CA VAL A 382 -17.13 -0.50 9.57
C VAL A 382 -15.87 -1.34 9.66
N GLY A 383 -15.93 -2.49 10.34
CA GLY A 383 -14.85 -3.48 10.40
C GLY A 383 -15.23 -4.82 9.77
N PRO A 384 -14.27 -5.76 9.69
CA PRO A 384 -14.52 -7.11 9.17
C PRO A 384 -15.57 -7.88 9.99
N ALA A 385 -15.67 -7.63 11.29
CA ALA A 385 -16.71 -8.22 12.14
C ALA A 385 -18.13 -7.78 11.74
N ASP A 386 -18.30 -6.51 11.32
CA ASP A 386 -19.58 -6.00 10.84
C ASP A 386 -19.96 -6.66 9.52
N LEU A 387 -19.00 -6.80 8.59
CA LEU A 387 -19.21 -7.49 7.32
C LEU A 387 -19.67 -8.94 7.52
N ILE A 388 -18.98 -9.71 8.38
CA ILE A 388 -19.34 -11.10 8.66
C ILE A 388 -20.72 -11.19 9.31
N LYS A 389 -21.04 -10.25 10.21
CA LYS A 389 -22.37 -10.18 10.82
C LYS A 389 -23.46 -9.98 9.77
N TRP A 390 -23.26 -9.07 8.81
CA TRP A 390 -24.20 -8.84 7.71
C TRP A 390 -24.32 -10.04 6.74
N MET A 391 -23.22 -10.78 6.54
CA MET A 391 -23.21 -12.00 5.70
C MET A 391 -23.99 -13.15 6.34
N ARG A 392 -23.83 -13.38 7.66
CA ARG A 392 -24.39 -14.56 8.35
C ARG A 392 -25.91 -14.56 8.38
N ASN A 393 -26.55 -13.43 8.72
CA ASN A 393 -28.00 -13.37 8.90
C ASN A 393 -28.59 -12.04 8.44
N LYS A 394 -29.80 -12.11 7.88
CA LYS A 394 -30.69 -10.95 7.69
C LYS A 394 -31.32 -10.58 9.04
N ASP A 395 -30.51 -10.03 9.94
CA ASP A 395 -30.98 -9.47 11.22
C ASP A 395 -31.69 -8.13 10.96
N ASP A 396 -32.63 -7.73 11.83
CA ASP A 396 -33.33 -6.42 11.77
C ASP A 396 -32.34 -5.24 11.91
N LYS A 397 -31.13 -5.52 12.39
CA LYS A 397 -30.03 -4.57 12.55
C LYS A 397 -29.20 -4.38 11.28
N THR A 398 -29.36 -5.22 10.25
CA THR A 398 -28.67 -5.03 8.96
C THR A 398 -29.36 -3.90 8.20
N PRO A 399 -28.65 -2.82 7.81
CA PRO A 399 -29.25 -1.74 7.04
C PRO A 399 -29.91 -2.29 5.76
N LYS A 400 -31.13 -1.83 5.43
CA LYS A 400 -31.87 -2.31 4.25
C LYS A 400 -31.07 -2.18 2.94
N THR A 401 -30.22 -1.15 2.85
CA THR A 401 -29.32 -0.89 1.72
C THR A 401 -28.17 -1.88 1.61
N LEU A 402 -27.93 -2.70 2.63
CA LEU A 402 -26.88 -3.73 2.70
C LEU A 402 -27.48 -5.15 2.77
N ALA A 403 -28.78 -5.30 2.54
CA ALA A 403 -29.45 -6.59 2.62
C ALA A 403 -28.96 -7.59 1.54
N HIS A 404 -28.37 -7.10 0.44
CA HIS A 404 -27.74 -7.92 -0.59
C HIS A 404 -26.38 -8.51 -0.15
N LEU A 405 -25.80 -8.06 0.97
CA LEU A 405 -24.56 -8.64 1.50
C LEU A 405 -24.75 -10.01 2.17
N VAL A 406 -26.01 -10.39 2.45
CA VAL A 406 -26.34 -11.68 3.09
C VAL A 406 -25.90 -12.82 2.16
N GLY A 407 -25.19 -13.83 2.71
CA GLY A 407 -24.68 -14.97 1.97
C GLY A 407 -23.24 -15.34 2.33
N ASN A 408 -22.46 -15.78 1.35
CA ASN A 408 -21.04 -16.11 1.46
C ASN A 408 -20.69 -17.29 2.39
N LYS A 409 -21.57 -18.30 2.52
CA LYS A 409 -21.25 -19.51 3.31
C LYS A 409 -19.98 -20.22 2.83
N THR A 410 -19.66 -20.18 1.53
CA THR A 410 -18.40 -20.76 1.01
C THR A 410 -17.19 -20.12 1.66
N GLY A 411 -17.11 -18.79 1.67
CA GLY A 411 -16.00 -18.05 2.26
C GLY A 411 -15.85 -18.32 3.76
N LEU A 412 -16.96 -18.29 4.51
CA LEU A 412 -16.97 -18.56 5.95
C LEU A 412 -16.51 -19.99 6.28
N LEU A 413 -17.00 -20.99 5.55
CA LEU A 413 -16.58 -22.38 5.73
C LEU A 413 -15.08 -22.55 5.45
N LEU A 414 -14.56 -21.93 4.40
CA LEU A 414 -13.14 -21.97 4.08
C LEU A 414 -12.29 -21.34 5.20
N MET A 415 -12.75 -20.26 5.83
CA MET A 415 -12.07 -19.66 6.97
C MET A 415 -12.01 -20.60 8.20
N GLU A 416 -13.06 -21.39 8.46
CA GLU A 416 -13.04 -22.43 9.50
C GLU A 416 -12.02 -23.53 9.18
N LEU A 417 -12.04 -24.02 7.94
CA LEU A 417 -11.09 -25.04 7.48
C LEU A 417 -9.66 -24.53 7.56
N ARG A 418 -9.43 -23.26 7.23
CA ARG A 418 -8.12 -22.60 7.33
C ARG A 418 -7.60 -22.61 8.76
N VAL A 419 -8.42 -22.27 9.76
CA VAL A 419 -8.02 -22.29 11.18
C VAL A 419 -7.67 -23.72 11.62
N LYS A 420 -8.49 -24.70 11.22
CA LYS A 420 -8.22 -26.11 11.52
C LYS A 420 -6.91 -26.57 10.90
N LEU A 421 -6.66 -26.28 9.63
CA LEU A 421 -5.40 -26.63 8.94
C LEU A 421 -4.20 -25.92 9.57
N ALA A 422 -4.32 -24.64 9.90
CA ALA A 422 -3.24 -23.86 10.52
C ALA A 422 -2.84 -24.41 11.90
N SER A 423 -3.77 -25.04 12.63
CA SER A 423 -3.44 -25.72 13.90
C SER A 423 -2.69 -27.04 13.73
N GLN A 424 -2.78 -27.65 12.55
CA GLN A 424 -2.22 -28.96 12.23
C GLN A 424 -0.90 -28.85 11.45
N THR A 425 -0.55 -27.67 10.96
CA THR A 425 0.58 -27.46 10.05
C THR A 425 1.44 -26.29 10.53
N GLU A 426 2.72 -26.55 10.79
CA GLU A 426 3.70 -25.51 11.13
C GLU A 426 4.26 -24.79 9.88
N SER A 427 4.21 -25.44 8.71
CA SER A 427 4.72 -24.89 7.45
C SER A 427 3.63 -24.14 6.65
N ARG A 428 3.64 -22.81 6.71
CA ARG A 428 2.93 -21.97 5.73
C ARG A 428 3.78 -21.88 4.47
N ILE A 429 3.43 -22.58 3.38
CA ILE A 429 4.23 -22.58 2.16
C ILE A 429 3.87 -21.38 1.28
N PRO A 430 4.86 -20.63 0.75
CA PRO A 430 4.62 -19.58 -0.23
C PRO A 430 4.06 -20.16 -1.53
N LEU A 431 2.85 -19.77 -1.88
CA LEU A 431 2.29 -20.02 -3.20
C LEU A 431 2.54 -18.84 -4.15
N ILE A 432 3.70 -18.18 -4.06
CA ILE A 432 4.12 -17.17 -5.04
C ILE A 432 5.54 -17.54 -5.49
N SER A 433 5.79 -17.48 -6.81
CA SER A 433 7.12 -17.76 -7.36
C SER A 433 8.14 -16.78 -6.78
N HIS A 434 9.17 -17.32 -6.12
CA HIS A 434 10.19 -16.50 -5.48
C HIS A 434 10.86 -15.60 -6.52
N PHE A 435 10.89 -14.29 -6.25
CA PHE A 435 11.61 -13.34 -7.08
C PHE A 435 13.03 -13.21 -6.55
N ASN A 436 14.03 -13.36 -7.41
CA ASN A 436 15.42 -13.20 -6.98
C ASN A 436 15.76 -11.71 -6.82
N THR A 437 15.54 -11.18 -5.62
CA THR A 437 15.80 -9.78 -5.29
C THR A 437 17.27 -9.45 -5.05
N ALA A 438 18.15 -10.45 -4.93
CA ALA A 438 19.55 -10.23 -4.54
C ALA A 438 20.31 -9.29 -5.50
N SER A 439 19.94 -9.32 -6.79
CA SER A 439 20.53 -8.44 -7.81
C SER A 439 19.98 -7.01 -7.78
N LEU A 440 18.76 -6.81 -7.28
CA LEU A 440 18.11 -5.49 -7.20
C LEU A 440 18.37 -4.81 -5.87
N SER A 441 18.32 -5.55 -4.75
CA SER A 441 18.40 -5.00 -3.38
C SER A 441 19.67 -4.21 -3.09
N SER A 442 20.78 -4.55 -3.77
CA SER A 442 22.06 -3.88 -3.65
C SER A 442 22.12 -2.55 -4.41
N ILE A 443 21.25 -2.36 -5.41
CA ILE A 443 21.29 -1.24 -6.35
C ILE A 443 20.17 -0.22 -6.07
N VAL A 444 19.01 -0.66 -5.54
CA VAL A 444 17.86 0.23 -5.28
C VAL A 444 18.26 1.45 -4.42
N SER A 445 18.03 2.63 -4.98
CA SER A 445 18.18 3.93 -4.32
C SER A 445 17.02 4.23 -3.36
N ALA A 446 17.12 5.30 -2.57
CA ALA A 446 16.05 5.74 -1.67
C ALA A 446 14.80 6.25 -2.42
N ASN A 447 14.91 6.56 -3.72
CA ASN A 447 13.84 7.16 -4.50
C ASN A 447 12.79 6.12 -4.93
N VAL A 448 11.53 6.52 -4.82
CA VAL A 448 10.37 5.74 -5.27
C VAL A 448 9.65 6.51 -6.37
N ILE A 449 9.53 5.88 -7.54
CA ILE A 449 8.78 6.38 -8.70
C ILE A 449 7.52 5.54 -8.84
N CYS A 450 6.38 6.19 -8.71
CA CYS A 450 5.06 5.57 -8.84
C CYS A 450 4.57 5.73 -10.28
N PHE A 451 3.85 4.75 -10.78
CA PHE A 451 3.16 4.81 -12.07
C PHE A 451 1.83 4.04 -12.02
N THR A 452 0.92 4.33 -12.94
CA THR A 452 -0.42 3.71 -13.04
C THR A 452 -0.58 2.91 -14.33
N ALA A 453 -1.78 2.40 -14.61
CA ALA A 453 -2.03 1.55 -15.77
C ALA A 453 -2.03 2.31 -17.12
N GLU A 454 -2.21 3.63 -17.09
CA GLU A 454 -2.05 4.53 -18.26
C GLU A 454 -0.58 4.79 -18.61
N SER A 455 0.36 4.45 -17.72
CA SER A 455 1.79 4.71 -17.93
C SER A 455 2.34 3.95 -19.14
N VAL A 456 3.34 4.53 -19.80
CA VAL A 456 4.14 3.86 -20.84
C VAL A 456 4.88 2.62 -20.32
N PHE A 457 4.96 2.45 -19.00
CA PHE A 457 5.55 1.29 -18.35
C PHE A 457 4.58 0.12 -18.15
N HIS A 458 3.29 0.32 -18.42
CA HIS A 458 2.27 -0.70 -18.25
C HIS A 458 2.01 -1.47 -19.56
N PRO A 459 1.75 -2.79 -19.54
CA PRO A 459 1.43 -3.56 -20.75
C PRO A 459 0.15 -3.11 -21.47
N LEU A 460 -0.69 -2.30 -20.82
CA LEU A 460 -1.89 -1.74 -21.43
C LEU A 460 -1.61 -0.51 -22.30
N TYR A 461 -0.40 0.05 -22.23
CA TYR A 461 -0.04 1.17 -23.08
C TYR A 461 -0.21 0.80 -24.57
N PRO A 462 -1.01 1.56 -25.36
CA PRO A 462 -1.43 1.19 -26.70
C PRO A 462 -0.32 1.47 -27.74
N ALA A 463 0.80 0.77 -27.61
CA ALA A 463 1.92 0.84 -28.53
C ALA A 463 2.10 -0.48 -29.26
N GLU A 464 2.07 -0.42 -30.60
CA GLU A 464 2.19 -1.61 -31.43
C GLU A 464 3.54 -2.30 -31.25
N ILE A 465 3.53 -3.62 -31.18
CA ILE A 465 4.75 -4.44 -31.08
C ILE A 465 4.75 -5.58 -32.08
N ARG A 466 5.94 -5.96 -32.53
CA ARG A 466 6.18 -7.07 -33.47
C ARG A 466 7.05 -8.14 -32.83
N VAL A 467 6.77 -9.41 -33.11
CA VAL A 467 7.61 -10.53 -32.63
C VAL A 467 8.70 -10.88 -33.65
N ILE A 468 8.33 -10.94 -34.93
CA ILE A 468 9.23 -11.29 -36.04
C ILE A 468 8.98 -10.32 -37.19
N GLU A 469 10.06 -9.85 -37.81
CA GLU A 469 9.98 -9.00 -39.01
C GLU A 469 9.11 -9.65 -40.11
N GLY A 470 8.10 -8.92 -40.60
CA GLY A 470 7.16 -9.39 -41.63
C GLY A 470 5.89 -10.10 -41.12
N GLN A 471 5.74 -10.32 -39.81
CA GLN A 471 4.48 -10.79 -39.21
C GLN A 471 3.52 -9.64 -38.85
N PRO A 472 2.20 -9.92 -38.71
CA PRO A 472 1.24 -8.92 -38.26
C PRO A 472 1.63 -8.34 -36.90
N LEU A 473 1.34 -7.06 -36.73
CA LEU A 473 1.58 -6.32 -35.49
C LEU A 473 0.53 -6.70 -34.45
N PHE A 474 0.96 -6.75 -33.20
CA PHE A 474 0.03 -6.70 -32.07
C PHE A 474 -0.28 -5.25 -31.76
N ALA A 475 -1.55 -4.91 -31.54
CA ALA A 475 -1.98 -3.54 -31.23
C ALA A 475 -1.36 -3.00 -29.93
N SER A 476 -1.03 -3.89 -28.98
CA SER A 476 -0.32 -3.52 -27.75
C SER A 476 0.40 -4.69 -27.09
N PRO A 477 1.25 -4.46 -26.06
CA PRO A 477 1.85 -5.53 -25.28
C PRO A 477 0.81 -6.46 -24.63
N ALA A 478 -0.35 -5.94 -24.23
CA ALA A 478 -1.46 -6.72 -23.69
C ALA A 478 -1.96 -7.79 -24.69
N HIS A 479 -2.08 -7.44 -25.98
CA HIS A 479 -2.49 -8.38 -27.03
C HIS A 479 -1.48 -9.50 -27.24
N PHE A 480 -0.17 -9.21 -27.12
CA PHE A 480 0.85 -10.26 -27.13
C PHE A 480 0.69 -11.21 -25.93
N VAL A 481 0.48 -10.66 -24.73
CA VAL A 481 0.24 -11.48 -23.53
C VAL A 481 -1.01 -12.33 -23.69
N ALA A 482 -2.10 -11.78 -24.23
CA ALA A 482 -3.34 -12.50 -24.53
C ALA A 482 -3.09 -13.63 -25.54
N SER A 483 -2.31 -13.39 -26.59
CA SER A 483 -1.91 -14.43 -27.55
C SER A 483 -1.12 -15.58 -26.88
N GLN A 484 -0.19 -15.26 -25.97
CA GLN A 484 0.51 -16.28 -25.19
C GLN A 484 -0.44 -17.07 -24.28
N ALA A 485 -1.43 -16.39 -23.66
CA ALA A 485 -2.43 -17.00 -22.81
C ALA A 485 -3.33 -17.97 -23.59
N VAL A 486 -3.87 -17.52 -24.73
CA VAL A 486 -4.68 -18.30 -25.67
C VAL A 486 -3.97 -19.60 -26.05
N LYS A 487 -2.69 -19.49 -26.42
CA LYS A 487 -1.86 -20.64 -26.79
C LYS A 487 -1.59 -21.58 -25.60
N TYR A 488 -1.24 -21.04 -24.44
CA TYR A 488 -0.83 -21.84 -23.28
C TYR A 488 -2.01 -22.53 -22.59
N LEU A 489 -3.11 -21.81 -22.41
CA LEU A 489 -4.32 -22.29 -21.75
C LEU A 489 -5.23 -23.10 -22.69
N GLY A 490 -4.95 -23.10 -23.99
CA GLY A 490 -5.67 -23.90 -24.99
C GLY A 490 -7.08 -23.38 -25.23
N PHE A 491 -7.20 -22.11 -25.59
CA PHE A 491 -8.48 -21.50 -25.96
C PHE A 491 -9.00 -22.13 -27.26
N ASN A 492 -10.34 -22.27 -27.37
CA ASN A 492 -10.96 -22.67 -28.63
C ASN A 492 -10.96 -21.48 -29.60
N THR A 493 -11.37 -21.72 -30.85
CA THR A 493 -11.39 -20.68 -31.89
C THR A 493 -12.27 -19.49 -31.50
N GLU A 494 -13.48 -19.75 -30.99
CA GLU A 494 -14.44 -18.71 -30.58
C GLU A 494 -13.89 -17.83 -29.44
N ASP A 495 -13.33 -18.44 -28.39
CA ASP A 495 -12.71 -17.72 -27.26
C ASP A 495 -11.49 -16.91 -27.73
N SER A 496 -10.69 -17.47 -28.64
CA SER A 496 -9.53 -16.78 -29.20
C SER A 496 -9.94 -15.58 -30.04
N GLU A 497 -10.98 -15.70 -30.85
CA GLU A 497 -11.52 -14.61 -31.66
C GLU A 497 -12.10 -13.53 -30.74
N TYR A 498 -12.93 -13.90 -29.76
CA TYR A 498 -13.53 -12.96 -28.81
C TYR A 498 -12.48 -12.09 -28.09
N VAL A 499 -11.38 -12.69 -27.60
CA VAL A 499 -10.34 -11.97 -26.87
C VAL A 499 -9.49 -11.08 -27.79
N MET A 500 -9.22 -11.52 -29.01
CA MET A 500 -8.31 -10.85 -29.94
C MET A 500 -9.00 -9.91 -30.95
N GLU A 501 -10.33 -9.86 -30.97
CA GLU A 501 -11.13 -9.04 -31.90
C GLU A 501 -11.02 -7.53 -31.64
N THR A 502 -10.87 -7.13 -30.38
CA THR A 502 -10.75 -5.71 -30.00
C THR A 502 -9.33 -5.20 -30.23
N GLU A 503 -9.20 -3.93 -30.59
CA GLU A 503 -7.91 -3.21 -30.65
C GLU A 503 -7.61 -2.49 -29.32
N SER A 504 -8.58 -2.42 -28.41
CA SER A 504 -8.43 -1.79 -27.09
C SER A 504 -7.63 -2.69 -26.14
N SER A 505 -6.49 -2.20 -25.66
CA SER A 505 -5.68 -2.92 -24.67
C SER A 505 -6.45 -3.29 -23.41
N LEU A 506 -7.26 -2.36 -22.90
CA LEU A 506 -8.06 -2.53 -21.69
C LEU A 506 -9.09 -3.64 -21.87
N GLU A 507 -9.87 -3.55 -22.96
CA GLU A 507 -10.91 -4.52 -23.26
C GLU A 507 -10.31 -5.90 -23.57
N CYS A 508 -9.19 -5.98 -24.31
CA CYS A 508 -8.47 -7.23 -24.54
C CYS A 508 -8.05 -7.88 -23.20
N TRP A 509 -7.55 -7.08 -22.26
CA TRP A 509 -7.16 -7.55 -20.94
C TRP A 509 -8.35 -8.04 -20.12
N GLU A 510 -9.46 -7.30 -20.10
CA GLU A 510 -10.70 -7.69 -19.42
C GLU A 510 -11.26 -9.00 -20.01
N ARG A 511 -11.47 -9.06 -21.34
CA ARG A 511 -11.97 -10.25 -22.05
C ARG A 511 -11.09 -11.47 -21.82
N LEU A 512 -9.77 -11.30 -21.79
CA LEU A 512 -8.84 -12.38 -21.48
C LEU A 512 -9.15 -12.98 -20.10
N HIS A 513 -9.25 -12.15 -19.07
CA HIS A 513 -9.46 -12.61 -17.69
C HIS A 513 -10.85 -13.20 -17.51
N GLU A 514 -11.89 -12.58 -18.07
CA GLU A 514 -13.24 -13.12 -18.14
C GLU A 514 -13.25 -14.54 -18.73
N THR A 515 -12.56 -14.74 -19.85
CA THR A 515 -12.51 -16.01 -20.57
C THR A 515 -11.73 -17.10 -19.81
N ILE A 516 -10.74 -16.72 -18.99
CA ILE A 516 -10.07 -17.63 -18.06
C ILE A 516 -11.04 -18.01 -16.93
N GLU A 517 -11.69 -17.01 -16.33
CA GLU A 517 -12.62 -17.15 -15.20
C GLU A 517 -13.96 -17.82 -15.55
N ALA A 518 -14.31 -18.00 -16.83
CA ALA A 518 -15.55 -18.66 -17.22
C ALA A 518 -15.43 -20.20 -17.28
N LYS A 519 -14.41 -20.74 -17.96
CA LYS A 519 -14.48 -22.13 -18.47
C LYS A 519 -13.66 -23.19 -17.72
N GLY A 520 -12.77 -22.83 -16.79
CA GLY A 520 -12.00 -23.78 -15.99
C GLY A 520 -11.10 -24.71 -16.83
N ARG A 521 -9.84 -24.33 -17.03
CA ARG A 521 -8.89 -24.93 -18.00
C ARG A 521 -7.89 -25.90 -17.35
N GLY A 522 -8.21 -26.36 -16.14
CA GLY A 522 -7.43 -27.30 -15.35
C GLY A 522 -6.50 -26.61 -14.35
N LEU A 523 -6.44 -27.17 -13.14
CA LEU A 523 -5.75 -26.56 -11.99
C LEU A 523 -4.29 -26.24 -12.28
N GLU A 524 -3.51 -27.19 -12.76
CA GLU A 524 -2.06 -27.01 -12.96
C GLU A 524 -1.75 -25.92 -13.99
N ARG A 525 -2.50 -25.88 -15.12
CA ARG A 525 -2.29 -24.89 -16.18
C ARG A 525 -2.67 -23.49 -15.74
N GLU A 526 -3.85 -23.31 -15.14
CA GLU A 526 -4.29 -21.99 -14.66
C GLU A 526 -3.35 -21.47 -13.58
N GLN A 527 -2.93 -22.32 -12.65
CA GLN A 527 -2.04 -21.90 -11.58
C GLN A 527 -0.65 -21.55 -12.08
N SER A 528 -0.07 -22.35 -12.99
CA SER A 528 1.20 -22.01 -13.65
C SER A 528 1.11 -20.70 -14.46
N TRP A 529 -0.06 -20.43 -15.06
CA TRP A 529 -0.33 -19.17 -15.73
C TRP A 529 -0.22 -17.98 -14.77
N TRP A 530 -1.01 -17.97 -13.70
CA TRP A 530 -1.03 -16.87 -12.73
C TRP A 530 0.29 -16.63 -12.02
N MET A 531 1.08 -17.68 -11.84
CA MET A 531 2.26 -17.69 -10.96
C MET A 531 3.58 -17.36 -11.63
N GLU A 532 3.73 -17.78 -12.88
CA GLU A 532 5.02 -17.71 -13.58
C GLU A 532 4.86 -17.30 -15.05
N ARG A 533 3.98 -17.98 -15.80
CA ARG A 533 3.91 -17.78 -17.26
C ARG A 533 3.39 -16.41 -17.63
N ARG A 534 2.43 -15.85 -16.88
CA ARG A 534 1.91 -14.49 -17.08
C ARG A 534 3.02 -13.45 -16.90
N GLN A 535 3.80 -13.57 -15.84
CA GLN A 535 4.89 -12.64 -15.50
C GLN A 535 5.98 -12.67 -16.57
N LYS A 536 6.30 -13.87 -17.06
CA LYS A 536 7.22 -14.03 -18.20
C LYS A 536 6.65 -13.40 -19.47
N ALA A 537 5.39 -13.67 -19.81
CA ALA A 537 4.75 -13.08 -20.98
C ALA A 537 4.73 -11.55 -20.93
N ILE A 538 4.44 -10.96 -19.76
CA ILE A 538 4.50 -9.50 -19.53
C ILE A 538 5.93 -8.98 -19.73
N LYS A 539 6.94 -9.64 -19.14
CA LYS A 539 8.34 -9.25 -19.31
C LYS A 539 8.76 -9.29 -20.78
N ASP A 540 8.43 -10.36 -21.49
CA ASP A 540 8.75 -10.53 -22.92
C ASP A 540 8.04 -9.45 -23.77
N ALA A 541 6.77 -9.14 -23.48
CA ALA A 541 6.01 -8.10 -24.17
C ALA A 541 6.63 -6.71 -23.98
N LEU A 542 7.00 -6.37 -22.74
CA LEU A 542 7.63 -5.09 -22.41
C LEU A 542 9.06 -5.00 -22.96
N ALA A 543 9.80 -6.11 -23.01
CA ALA A 543 11.11 -6.14 -23.67
C ALA A 543 10.98 -5.77 -25.16
N LEU A 544 10.01 -6.38 -25.86
CA LEU A 544 9.72 -6.05 -27.26
C LEU A 544 9.31 -4.58 -27.44
N LEU A 545 8.47 -4.06 -26.53
CA LEU A 545 8.08 -2.65 -26.51
C LEU A 545 9.30 -1.73 -26.44
N PHE A 546 10.17 -1.92 -25.46
CA PHE A 546 11.32 -1.04 -25.27
C PHE A 546 12.40 -1.22 -26.35
N GLU A 547 12.56 -2.42 -26.92
CA GLU A 547 13.45 -2.65 -28.07
C GLU A 547 12.98 -1.91 -29.33
N GLN A 548 11.67 -1.85 -29.55
CA GLN A 548 11.08 -1.27 -30.77
C GLN A 548 10.79 0.22 -30.66
N HIS A 549 10.68 0.75 -29.44
CA HIS A 549 10.35 2.16 -29.17
C HIS A 549 11.44 2.84 -28.34
N PRO A 550 12.53 3.33 -28.98
CA PRO A 550 13.67 3.98 -28.30
C PRO A 550 13.30 5.12 -27.32
N PRO A 551 12.30 5.99 -27.59
CA PRO A 551 11.87 7.00 -26.62
C PRO A 551 11.28 6.42 -25.33
N LEU A 552 10.58 5.28 -25.41
CA LEU A 552 10.01 4.62 -24.23
C LEU A 552 11.11 3.94 -23.41
N LEU A 553 12.10 3.35 -24.08
CA LEU A 553 13.29 2.82 -23.42
C LEU A 553 14.06 3.93 -22.70
N ARG A 554 14.23 5.11 -23.33
CA ARG A 554 14.82 6.28 -22.68
C ARG A 554 14.11 6.62 -21.37
N ALA A 555 12.78 6.71 -21.41
CA ALA A 555 11.97 7.01 -20.23
C ALA A 555 12.18 5.98 -19.11
N LEU A 556 12.28 4.69 -19.42
CA LEU A 556 12.60 3.66 -18.44
C LEU A 556 14.02 3.84 -17.86
N LEU A 557 15.03 4.09 -18.69
CA LEU A 557 16.41 4.25 -18.24
C LEU A 557 16.62 5.52 -17.39
N ASP A 558 15.87 6.59 -17.67
CA ASP A 558 15.91 7.84 -16.90
C ASP A 558 15.43 7.69 -15.45
N THR A 559 14.70 6.61 -15.14
CA THR A 559 14.35 6.28 -13.76
C THR A 559 15.55 5.89 -12.89
N GLY A 560 16.73 5.68 -13.49
CA GLY A 560 17.99 5.43 -12.79
C GLY A 560 17.90 4.20 -11.88
N ASP A 561 18.32 4.33 -10.62
CA ASP A 561 18.23 3.26 -9.63
C ASP A 561 17.01 3.38 -8.71
N ALA A 562 15.99 4.15 -9.10
CA ALA A 562 14.76 4.28 -8.33
C ALA A 562 13.99 2.96 -8.27
N MET A 563 13.28 2.74 -7.16
CA MET A 563 12.27 1.70 -7.05
C MET A 563 11.03 2.10 -7.86
N LEU A 564 10.62 1.24 -8.80
CA LEU A 564 9.43 1.46 -9.60
C LEU A 564 8.24 0.78 -8.92
N VAL A 565 7.13 1.51 -8.75
CA VAL A 565 5.94 1.02 -8.03
C VAL A 565 4.67 1.23 -8.85
N TYR A 566 4.02 0.13 -9.22
CA TYR A 566 2.72 0.15 -9.88
C TYR A 566 1.61 0.42 -8.85
N CYS A 567 1.12 1.66 -8.84
CA CYS A 567 0.04 2.12 -7.98
C CYS A 567 -1.32 1.83 -8.64
N ALA A 568 -1.98 0.81 -8.15
CA ALA A 568 -3.35 0.49 -8.49
C ALA A 568 -4.04 -0.17 -7.30
N ARG A 569 -5.37 -0.20 -7.36
CA ARG A 569 -6.24 -0.82 -6.39
C ARG A 569 -5.86 -2.28 -6.18
N PHE A 570 -5.99 -2.73 -4.94
CA PHE A 570 -5.82 -4.14 -4.62
C PHE A 570 -6.96 -4.96 -5.25
N CYS A 571 -6.60 -5.98 -6.01
CA CYS A 571 -7.54 -6.90 -6.65
C CYS A 571 -7.01 -8.32 -6.49
N SER A 572 -7.85 -9.27 -6.08
CA SER A 572 -7.42 -10.65 -5.84
C SER A 572 -6.81 -11.32 -7.08
N MET A 573 -7.28 -10.97 -8.29
CA MET A 573 -6.71 -11.48 -9.56
C MET A 573 -5.34 -10.88 -9.92
N GLU A 574 -5.02 -9.70 -9.40
CA GLU A 574 -3.81 -8.95 -9.73
C GLU A 574 -2.96 -8.58 -8.51
N THR A 575 -3.20 -9.24 -7.38
CA THR A 575 -2.55 -8.98 -6.07
C THR A 575 -1.02 -8.97 -6.14
N GLU A 576 -0.44 -9.75 -7.06
CA GLU A 576 1.01 -9.78 -7.25
C GLU A 576 1.54 -8.69 -8.18
N LEU A 577 0.73 -8.14 -9.09
CA LEU A 577 1.20 -7.16 -10.07
C LEU A 577 1.33 -5.75 -9.49
N SER A 578 0.31 -5.29 -8.75
CA SER A 578 0.23 -3.92 -8.20
C SER A 578 0.69 -3.86 -6.74
N ILE A 579 0.82 -2.64 -6.21
CA ILE A 579 1.10 -2.39 -4.79
C ILE A 579 -0.17 -2.39 -3.92
N GLY A 580 -1.36 -2.25 -4.52
CA GLY A 580 -2.65 -2.19 -3.82
C GLY A 580 -3.05 -0.81 -3.27
N MET A 581 -2.25 0.23 -3.51
CA MET A 581 -2.43 1.57 -2.95
C MET A 581 -2.41 2.65 -4.04
N ARG A 582 -3.07 3.78 -3.76
CA ARG A 582 -2.85 5.03 -4.50
C ARG A 582 -1.47 5.58 -4.18
N GLU A 583 -0.90 6.35 -5.10
CA GLU A 583 0.41 6.97 -4.87
C GLU A 583 0.44 7.83 -3.60
N SER A 584 -0.58 8.67 -3.39
CA SER A 584 -0.67 9.55 -2.21
C SER A 584 -0.69 8.75 -0.91
N ASP A 585 -1.45 7.66 -0.89
CA ASP A 585 -1.60 6.80 0.28
C ASP A 585 -0.31 6.03 0.56
N LEU A 586 0.34 5.53 -0.49
CA LEU A 586 1.62 4.84 -0.38
C LEU A 586 2.66 5.78 0.22
N ARG A 587 2.81 7.00 -0.32
CA ARG A 587 3.79 7.97 0.19
C ARG A 587 3.53 8.33 1.65
N ALA A 588 2.27 8.60 2.00
CA ALA A 588 1.89 8.89 3.38
C ALA A 588 2.13 7.70 4.32
N TRP A 589 1.86 6.47 3.87
CA TRP A 589 2.10 5.25 4.64
C TRP A 589 3.59 4.97 4.84
N LEU A 590 4.40 5.06 3.79
CA LEU A 590 5.86 4.91 3.87
C LEU A 590 6.46 5.93 4.84
N TYR A 591 6.01 7.18 4.78
CA TYR A 591 6.43 8.23 5.70
C TYR A 591 6.02 7.95 7.14
N THR A 592 4.76 7.56 7.36
CA THR A 592 4.20 7.36 8.71
C THR A 592 4.79 6.14 9.41
N VAL A 593 5.12 5.08 8.65
CA VAL A 593 5.69 3.83 9.17
C VAL A 593 7.23 3.83 9.10
N ASP A 594 7.83 4.85 8.47
CA ASP A 594 9.28 5.00 8.26
C ASP A 594 9.88 3.85 7.43
N ILE A 595 9.23 3.48 6.34
CA ILE A 595 9.64 2.36 5.47
C ILE A 595 10.55 2.89 4.35
N SER A 596 11.77 2.37 4.28
CA SER A 596 12.70 2.63 3.16
C SER A 596 12.32 1.85 1.90
N SER A 597 12.80 2.28 0.73
CA SER A 597 12.62 1.56 -0.54
C SER A 597 13.13 0.11 -0.49
N LYS A 598 14.24 -0.16 0.20
CA LYS A 598 14.77 -1.52 0.41
C LYS A 598 13.83 -2.38 1.26
N GLN A 599 13.27 -1.82 2.33
CA GLN A 599 12.27 -2.50 3.15
C GLN A 599 10.97 -2.74 2.36
N LEU A 600 10.54 -1.77 1.55
CA LEU A 600 9.38 -1.94 0.68
C LEU A 600 9.60 -3.07 -0.33
N LEU A 601 10.78 -3.12 -0.97
CA LEU A 601 11.17 -4.21 -1.88
C LEU A 601 11.10 -5.58 -1.17
N GLU A 602 11.61 -5.67 0.05
CA GLU A 602 11.55 -6.90 0.84
C GLU A 602 10.09 -7.30 1.11
N LEU A 603 9.26 -6.36 1.58
CA LEU A 603 7.84 -6.61 1.85
C LEU A 603 7.09 -7.10 0.60
N CYS A 604 7.30 -6.46 -0.55
CA CYS A 604 6.69 -6.86 -1.83
C CYS A 604 7.05 -8.29 -2.26
N THR A 605 8.19 -8.82 -1.81
CA THR A 605 8.64 -10.18 -2.19
C THR A 605 8.34 -11.26 -1.16
N ARG A 606 7.84 -10.87 0.02
CA ARG A 606 7.28 -11.83 0.99
C ARG A 606 6.03 -12.50 0.42
N PRO A 607 5.67 -13.71 0.86
CA PRO A 607 4.39 -14.32 0.49
C PRO A 607 3.24 -13.46 1.03
N MET A 608 2.12 -13.39 0.31
CA MET A 608 1.00 -12.50 0.62
C MET A 608 0.50 -12.63 2.08
N ALA A 609 0.42 -13.85 2.63
CA ALA A 609 0.04 -14.09 4.03
C ALA A 609 0.94 -13.40 5.08
N PHE A 610 2.14 -12.96 4.69
CA PHE A 610 3.12 -12.29 5.55
C PHE A 610 3.38 -10.84 5.15
N ARG A 611 2.60 -10.32 4.20
CA ARG A 611 2.57 -8.90 3.88
C ARG A 611 1.54 -8.19 4.78
N PRO A 612 1.72 -6.90 5.06
CA PRO A 612 0.64 -6.07 5.58
C PRO A 612 -0.62 -6.22 4.71
N SER A 613 -1.80 -6.24 5.33
CA SER A 613 -3.08 -6.36 4.62
C SER A 613 -3.18 -5.31 3.50
N TYR A 614 -3.57 -5.76 2.31
CA TYR A 614 -3.65 -4.97 1.07
C TYR A 614 -2.33 -4.51 0.46
N LEU A 615 -1.17 -4.87 1.01
CA LEU A 615 0.11 -4.65 0.33
C LEU A 615 0.33 -5.74 -0.74
N GLY A 616 0.27 -5.34 -2.00
CA GLY A 616 0.51 -6.20 -3.15
C GLY A 616 1.99 -6.50 -3.42
N GLY A 617 2.24 -7.35 -4.43
CA GLY A 617 3.59 -7.83 -4.76
C GLY A 617 4.43 -6.88 -5.62
N ASN A 618 3.82 -5.86 -6.23
CA ASN A 618 4.47 -4.90 -7.13
C ASN A 618 5.34 -5.57 -8.23
N ARG A 619 4.97 -6.77 -8.70
CA ARG A 619 5.79 -7.57 -9.62
C ARG A 619 6.04 -6.86 -10.94
N LEU A 620 5.12 -6.02 -11.41
CA LEU A 620 5.31 -5.23 -12.63
C LEU A 620 6.47 -4.23 -12.48
N GLY A 621 6.52 -3.49 -11.36
CA GLY A 621 7.63 -2.59 -11.05
C GLY A 621 8.98 -3.33 -11.01
N LEU A 622 9.00 -4.53 -10.43
CA LEU A 622 10.20 -5.36 -10.36
C LEU A 622 10.66 -5.87 -11.73
N ILE A 623 9.73 -6.28 -12.60
CA ILE A 623 10.01 -6.69 -13.98
C ILE A 623 10.67 -5.53 -14.75
N LEU A 624 10.14 -4.31 -14.59
CA LEU A 624 10.69 -3.12 -15.24
C LEU A 624 12.10 -2.79 -14.75
N MET A 625 12.37 -2.95 -13.46
CA MET A 625 13.70 -2.77 -12.88
C MET A 625 14.71 -3.81 -13.42
N GLU A 626 14.28 -5.06 -13.61
CA GLU A 626 15.10 -6.08 -14.27
C GLU A 626 15.39 -5.71 -15.73
N LEU A 627 14.35 -5.36 -16.50
CA LEU A 627 14.50 -4.97 -17.91
C LEU A 627 15.43 -3.76 -18.05
N ARG A 628 15.24 -2.73 -17.22
CA ARG A 628 16.12 -1.56 -17.14
C ARG A 628 17.58 -1.97 -16.98
N ARG A 629 17.86 -2.87 -16.04
CA ARG A 629 19.22 -3.40 -15.81
C ARG A 629 19.74 -4.22 -17.00
N GLU A 630 18.91 -5.06 -17.59
CA GLU A 630 19.27 -5.86 -18.77
C GLU A 630 19.67 -4.97 -19.96
N PHE A 631 18.91 -3.89 -20.23
CA PHE A 631 19.24 -2.94 -21.29
C PHE A 631 20.54 -2.17 -21.02
N VAL A 632 20.78 -1.72 -19.79
CA VAL A 632 22.05 -1.09 -19.41
C VAL A 632 23.22 -2.05 -19.62
N LEU A 633 23.07 -3.32 -19.24
CA LEU A 633 24.10 -4.35 -19.45
C LEU A 633 24.33 -4.67 -20.93
N ARG A 634 23.32 -4.49 -21.79
CA ARG A 634 23.44 -4.58 -23.27
C ARG A 634 24.04 -3.32 -23.90
N GLY A 635 24.38 -2.29 -23.12
CA GLY A 635 25.00 -1.06 -23.59
C GLY A 635 24.04 0.03 -24.05
N ALA A 636 22.75 -0.06 -23.72
CA ALA A 636 21.80 1.02 -23.93
C ALA A 636 21.97 2.08 -22.83
N PHE A 637 22.24 3.32 -23.22
CA PHE A 637 22.38 4.43 -22.29
C PHE A 637 21.35 5.52 -22.59
N PRO A 638 20.83 6.22 -21.57
CA PRO A 638 19.82 7.24 -21.80
C PRO A 638 20.27 8.26 -22.86
N HIS A 639 21.47 8.85 -22.70
CA HIS A 639 21.98 9.93 -23.55
C HIS A 639 22.14 9.59 -25.05
N THR A 640 22.07 8.31 -25.43
CA THR A 640 22.12 7.86 -26.83
C THR A 640 20.76 7.68 -27.47
N LEU A 641 19.68 7.79 -26.70
CA LEU A 641 18.31 7.55 -27.14
C LEU A 641 17.53 8.87 -27.26
N PRO A 642 16.57 8.96 -28.19
CA PRO A 642 15.71 10.14 -28.32
C PRO A 642 14.88 10.35 -27.05
N GLU A 643 14.67 11.61 -26.68
CA GLU A 643 13.77 11.98 -25.59
C GLU A 643 12.32 11.86 -26.03
N LEU A 644 11.44 11.49 -25.09
CA LEU A 644 10.00 11.50 -25.31
C LEU A 644 9.49 12.92 -25.04
N PRO A 645 8.88 13.63 -26.01
CA PRO A 645 8.49 15.03 -25.87
C PRO A 645 7.17 15.19 -25.09
N ILE A 646 7.02 14.46 -23.99
CA ILE A 646 5.81 14.41 -23.17
C ILE A 646 6.22 14.62 -21.71
N SER A 647 5.41 15.34 -20.94
CA SER A 647 5.67 15.59 -19.52
C SER A 647 5.71 14.30 -18.70
N VAL A 648 6.56 14.26 -17.68
CA VAL A 648 6.75 13.12 -16.78
C VAL A 648 5.44 12.62 -16.16
N ASP A 649 4.53 13.52 -15.80
CA ASP A 649 3.23 13.16 -15.20
C ASP A 649 2.38 12.27 -16.11
N VAL A 650 2.50 12.44 -17.43
CA VAL A 650 1.81 11.61 -18.43
C VAL A 650 2.52 10.29 -18.62
N ILE A 651 3.86 10.31 -18.65
CA ILE A 651 4.68 9.10 -18.74
C ILE A 651 4.32 8.14 -17.61
N LEU A 652 4.11 8.67 -16.41
CA LEU A 652 3.79 7.90 -15.20
C LEU A 652 2.28 7.67 -15.00
N GLY A 653 1.42 8.45 -15.64
CA GLY A 653 -0.02 8.41 -15.42
C GLY A 653 -0.41 8.82 -13.99
N THR A 654 0.30 9.79 -13.39
CA THR A 654 0.22 10.17 -11.96
C THR A 654 -1.20 10.56 -11.51
N ASP A 655 -1.97 11.15 -12.41
CA ASP A 655 -3.35 11.59 -12.14
C ASP A 655 -4.43 10.65 -12.72
N SER A 656 -4.03 9.47 -13.16
CA SER A 656 -4.93 8.55 -13.85
C SER A 656 -6.05 8.02 -12.94
N PRO A 657 -7.32 7.97 -13.40
CA PRO A 657 -8.37 7.21 -12.70
C PRO A 657 -8.14 5.70 -12.79
N THR A 658 -7.21 5.23 -13.63
CA THR A 658 -6.90 3.79 -13.77
C THR A 658 -6.27 3.20 -12.53
N GLU A 659 -5.81 4.01 -11.57
CA GLU A 659 -5.47 3.50 -10.24
C GLU A 659 -6.65 2.78 -9.56
N SER A 660 -7.89 3.08 -9.96
CA SER A 660 -9.11 2.44 -9.43
C SER A 660 -9.56 1.21 -10.24
N MET A 661 -8.89 0.89 -11.35
CA MET A 661 -9.24 -0.22 -12.24
C MET A 661 -9.22 -1.57 -11.50
N MET A 662 -10.21 -2.41 -11.79
CA MET A 662 -10.27 -3.79 -11.33
C MET A 662 -10.64 -4.66 -12.52
N VAL A 663 -9.78 -5.60 -12.89
CA VAL A 663 -9.98 -6.46 -14.07
C VAL A 663 -11.22 -7.35 -13.98
N SER A 664 -11.80 -7.55 -12.78
CA SER A 664 -13.05 -8.29 -12.60
C SER A 664 -14.31 -7.49 -12.89
N GLU A 665 -14.19 -6.19 -13.15
CA GLU A 665 -15.33 -5.31 -13.41
C GLU A 665 -15.04 -4.45 -14.65
N PRO A 666 -16.05 -4.14 -15.49
CA PRO A 666 -15.87 -3.22 -16.60
C PRO A 666 -15.34 -1.87 -16.12
N PHE A 667 -14.26 -1.40 -16.74
CA PHE A 667 -13.66 -0.11 -16.40
C PHE A 667 -13.94 0.94 -17.48
N ASP A 668 -14.68 1.98 -17.11
CA ASP A 668 -14.83 3.18 -17.93
C ASP A 668 -13.98 4.33 -17.38
N ILE A 669 -12.98 4.72 -18.16
CA ILE A 669 -12.04 5.79 -17.81
C ILE A 669 -12.72 7.16 -17.68
N LEU A 670 -13.88 7.35 -18.31
CA LEU A 670 -14.66 8.59 -18.26
C LEU A 670 -15.63 8.61 -17.07
N CYS A 671 -15.81 7.49 -16.36
CA CYS A 671 -16.71 7.42 -15.22
C CYS A 671 -16.21 8.33 -14.07
N PRO A 672 -17.00 9.34 -13.66
CA PRO A 672 -16.61 10.26 -12.58
C PRO A 672 -16.30 9.56 -11.26
N ASP A 673 -16.96 8.42 -11.01
CA ASP A 673 -16.78 7.64 -9.78
C ASP A 673 -15.36 7.08 -9.64
N ASN A 674 -14.65 6.84 -10.75
CA ASN A 674 -13.30 6.30 -10.74
C ASN A 674 -12.25 7.31 -10.25
N TYR A 675 -12.51 8.62 -10.39
CA TYR A 675 -11.63 9.67 -9.85
C TYR A 675 -11.84 9.91 -8.36
N THR A 676 -13.00 9.52 -7.84
CA THR A 676 -13.37 9.70 -6.43
C THR A 676 -13.38 8.40 -5.64
N ALA A 677 -12.94 7.31 -6.28
CA ALA A 677 -12.92 5.99 -5.70
C ALA A 677 -11.96 5.92 -4.52
N LEU A 678 -12.48 5.50 -3.36
CA LEU A 678 -11.70 5.15 -2.18
C LEU A 678 -11.80 3.65 -1.93
N TRP A 679 -10.69 3.05 -1.50
CA TRP A 679 -10.63 1.66 -1.06
C TRP A 679 -9.72 1.52 0.14
N ILE A 680 -10.08 0.57 1.01
CA ILE A 680 -9.27 0.24 2.17
C ILE A 680 -7.87 -0.22 1.72
N ASN A 681 -6.85 0.25 2.44
CA ASN A 681 -5.44 -0.04 2.18
C ASN A 681 -4.63 0.11 3.49
N PRO A 682 -3.31 -0.17 3.51
CA PRO A 682 -2.50 -0.08 4.73
C PRO A 682 -2.61 1.25 5.48
N LEU A 683 -2.75 2.39 4.77
CA LEU A 683 -2.89 3.70 5.40
C LEU A 683 -4.23 3.85 6.14
N PHE A 684 -5.34 3.45 5.50
CA PHE A 684 -6.66 3.46 6.15
C PHE A 684 -6.68 2.58 7.39
N ILE A 685 -6.07 1.39 7.31
CA ILE A 685 -5.98 0.46 8.45
C ILE A 685 -5.23 1.13 9.61
N LEU A 686 -4.06 1.69 9.33
CA LEU A 686 -3.24 2.39 10.33
C LEU A 686 -4.00 3.56 10.98
N ALA A 687 -4.71 4.34 10.16
CA ALA A 687 -5.48 5.49 10.62
C ALA A 687 -6.66 5.08 11.54
N LYS A 688 -7.35 3.97 11.22
CA LYS A 688 -8.42 3.41 12.06
C LYS A 688 -7.88 2.86 13.39
N GLU A 689 -6.76 2.16 13.36
CA GLU A 689 -6.13 1.58 14.56
C GLU A 689 -5.66 2.65 15.53
N LYS A 690 -5.00 3.70 15.02
CA LYS A 690 -4.55 4.83 15.83
C LYS A 690 -5.69 5.76 16.25
N LYS A 691 -6.89 5.60 15.67
CA LYS A 691 -8.01 6.55 15.77
C LYS A 691 -7.55 7.97 15.41
N ASP A 692 -6.70 8.06 14.39
CA ASP A 692 -6.03 9.28 13.98
C ASP A 692 -6.86 9.99 12.89
N ALA A 693 -7.45 11.13 13.26
CA ALA A 693 -8.30 11.90 12.36
C ALA A 693 -7.52 12.53 11.20
N GLU A 694 -6.25 12.89 11.41
CA GLU A 694 -5.42 13.51 10.36
C GLU A 694 -5.05 12.47 9.32
N LEU A 695 -4.58 11.29 9.75
CA LEU A 695 -4.31 10.18 8.83
C LEU A 695 -5.56 9.72 8.09
N MET A 696 -6.73 9.69 8.76
CA MET A 696 -8.00 9.38 8.09
C MET A 696 -8.36 10.41 7.03
N ASN A 697 -8.12 11.71 7.28
CA ASN A 697 -8.38 12.76 6.29
C ASN A 697 -7.43 12.66 5.09
N ILE A 698 -6.16 12.31 5.31
CA ILE A 698 -5.20 12.06 4.24
C ILE A 698 -5.64 10.85 3.40
N ALA A 699 -5.99 9.74 4.05
CA ALA A 699 -6.46 8.54 3.37
C ALA A 699 -7.81 8.75 2.65
N ALA A 700 -8.71 9.55 3.21
CA ALA A 700 -9.98 9.88 2.58
C ALA A 700 -9.88 11.02 1.55
N TRP A 701 -8.69 11.57 1.31
CA TRP A 701 -8.51 12.63 0.33
C TRP A 701 -8.86 12.12 -1.07
N VAL A 702 -9.69 12.88 -1.77
CA VAL A 702 -10.14 12.59 -3.13
C VAL A 702 -9.33 13.46 -4.07
N LYS A 703 -8.66 12.82 -5.03
CA LYS A 703 -7.94 13.52 -6.10
C LYS A 703 -8.92 14.38 -6.89
N ILE A 704 -8.48 15.59 -7.22
CA ILE A 704 -9.18 16.38 -8.23
C ILE A 704 -8.89 15.70 -9.57
N PRO A 705 -9.90 15.42 -10.41
CA PRO A 705 -9.66 14.86 -11.73
C PRO A 705 -8.60 15.70 -12.48
N PRO A 706 -7.56 15.09 -13.08
CA PRO A 706 -6.55 15.84 -13.80
C PRO A 706 -7.15 16.74 -14.87
N ARG A 707 -6.43 17.81 -15.16
CA ARG A 707 -6.51 18.45 -16.47
C ARG A 707 -5.86 17.49 -17.46
N LEU A 708 -6.68 16.87 -18.29
CA LEU A 708 -6.26 15.86 -19.25
C LEU A 708 -5.11 16.33 -20.13
N ILE A 709 -4.05 15.54 -20.19
CA ILE A 709 -2.89 15.76 -21.04
C ILE A 709 -2.92 14.69 -22.14
N THR A 710 -2.80 15.14 -23.38
CA THR A 710 -2.94 14.37 -24.61
C THR A 710 -1.60 13.73 -25.02
N VAL A 711 -1.64 12.49 -25.53
CA VAL A 711 -0.45 11.71 -25.93
C VAL A 711 0.01 12.05 -27.36
N ASP A 712 -0.85 12.66 -28.17
CA ASP A 712 -0.53 13.14 -29.52
C ASP A 712 -1.41 14.35 -29.90
N ASP A 713 -0.97 15.55 -29.53
CA ASP A 713 -1.71 16.78 -29.83
C ASP A 713 -1.96 16.96 -31.33
N THR A 714 -1.04 16.54 -32.20
CA THR A 714 -1.18 16.68 -33.65
C THR A 714 -2.34 15.88 -34.20
N ARG A 715 -2.42 14.59 -33.88
CA ARG A 715 -3.52 13.71 -34.32
C ARG A 715 -4.87 14.13 -33.73
N ILE A 716 -4.91 14.50 -32.46
CA ILE A 716 -6.13 14.99 -31.80
C ILE A 716 -6.59 16.31 -32.40
N ASN A 717 -5.66 17.20 -32.76
CA ASN A 717 -5.98 18.47 -33.42
C ASN A 717 -6.65 18.25 -34.78
N GLU A 718 -6.14 17.31 -35.57
CA GLU A 718 -6.72 16.94 -36.87
C GLU A 718 -8.14 16.40 -36.73
N ILE A 719 -8.38 15.47 -35.79
CA ILE A 719 -9.70 14.89 -35.56
C ILE A 719 -10.69 15.96 -35.06
N VAL A 720 -10.26 16.82 -34.12
CA VAL A 720 -11.10 17.91 -33.61
C VAL A 720 -11.43 18.92 -34.70
N GLU A 721 -10.48 19.28 -35.56
CA GLU A 721 -10.73 20.14 -36.72
C GLU A 721 -11.72 19.52 -37.70
N GLU A 722 -11.61 18.22 -37.96
CA GLU A 722 -12.53 17.49 -38.83
C GLU A 722 -13.95 17.44 -38.23
N LEU A 723 -14.08 17.24 -36.93
CA LEU A 723 -15.36 17.27 -36.21
C LEU A 723 -16.02 18.65 -36.24
N LEU A 724 -15.22 19.72 -36.09
CA LEU A 724 -15.70 21.11 -36.19
C LEU A 724 -16.11 21.46 -37.63
N LYS A 725 -15.35 21.01 -38.64
CA LYS A 725 -15.67 21.24 -40.07
C LYS A 725 -16.90 20.45 -40.52
N SER A 726 -17.14 19.27 -39.95
CA SER A 726 -18.25 18.38 -40.33
C SER A 726 -19.57 18.65 -39.59
N ASN A 727 -19.64 19.68 -38.73
CA ASN A 727 -20.83 20.01 -37.94
C ASN A 727 -21.41 18.80 -37.16
N GLY A 728 -20.53 17.92 -36.67
CA GLY A 728 -20.92 16.73 -35.91
C GLY A 728 -21.56 15.58 -36.72
N ARG A 729 -21.51 15.62 -38.06
CA ARG A 729 -22.14 14.58 -38.91
C ARG A 729 -21.32 13.29 -39.09
N SER A 730 -20.09 13.21 -38.57
CA SER A 730 -19.22 12.02 -38.63
C SER A 730 -19.18 11.22 -37.31
N LEU A 731 -20.34 10.93 -36.73
CA LEU A 731 -20.45 10.16 -35.47
C LEU A 731 -20.01 8.70 -35.60
N ASN A 732 -19.96 8.14 -36.81
CA ASN A 732 -19.57 6.75 -37.04
C ASN A 732 -18.05 6.52 -36.88
N ASN A 733 -17.21 7.54 -37.11
CA ASN A 733 -15.75 7.42 -36.98
C ASN A 733 -15.25 7.58 -35.53
N LEU A 734 -16.07 8.13 -34.62
CA LEU A 734 -15.69 8.31 -33.22
C LEU A 734 -15.72 7.01 -32.42
N ARG A 735 -16.56 6.04 -32.82
CA ARG A 735 -16.69 4.74 -32.12
C ARG A 735 -15.50 3.81 -32.32
N SER A 736 -14.71 4.03 -33.37
CA SER A 736 -13.49 3.26 -33.67
C SER A 736 -12.24 3.89 -33.05
N LEU A 737 -12.36 5.02 -32.37
CA LEU A 737 -11.21 5.66 -31.72
C LEU A 737 -11.00 5.05 -30.32
N PRO A 738 -9.72 4.84 -29.93
CA PRO A 738 -9.37 4.49 -28.56
C PRO A 738 -10.02 5.45 -27.55
N SER A 739 -10.37 4.94 -26.38
CA SER A 739 -11.00 5.70 -25.30
C SER A 739 -10.17 6.92 -24.87
N GLU A 740 -8.86 6.79 -25.00
CA GLU A 740 -7.82 7.76 -24.74
C GLU A 740 -7.88 8.93 -25.74
N ASP A 741 -8.03 8.62 -27.03
CA ASP A 741 -8.18 9.61 -28.11
C ASP A 741 -9.53 10.32 -28.00
N MET A 742 -10.60 9.59 -27.68
CA MET A 742 -11.93 10.14 -27.45
C MET A 742 -11.95 11.14 -26.28
N ARG A 743 -11.23 10.82 -25.20
CA ARG A 743 -11.08 11.67 -24.02
C ARG A 743 -10.31 12.95 -24.35
N ALA A 744 -9.25 12.85 -25.14
CA ALA A 744 -8.49 13.98 -25.64
C ALA A 744 -9.32 14.92 -26.53
N ILE A 745 -10.10 14.36 -27.46
CA ILE A 745 -11.03 15.09 -28.34
C ILE A 745 -12.10 15.83 -27.52
N PHE A 746 -12.76 15.12 -26.59
CA PHE A 746 -13.81 15.69 -25.74
C PHE A 746 -13.31 16.89 -24.92
N MET A 747 -12.10 16.79 -24.38
CA MET A 747 -11.51 17.86 -23.57
C MET A 747 -11.15 19.08 -24.38
N LYS A 748 -10.62 18.87 -25.59
CA LYS A 748 -10.27 19.97 -26.47
C LYS A 748 -11.53 20.74 -26.89
N LEU A 749 -12.59 20.02 -27.27
CA LEU A 749 -13.90 20.62 -27.56
C LEU A 749 -14.49 21.35 -26.34
N SER A 750 -14.41 20.75 -25.15
CA SER A 750 -14.89 21.36 -23.90
C SER A 750 -14.07 22.60 -23.49
N GLY A 751 -12.76 22.59 -23.74
CA GLY A 751 -11.88 23.74 -23.55
C GLY A 751 -12.23 24.90 -24.48
N MET A 752 -12.47 24.61 -25.76
CA MET A 752 -12.96 25.59 -26.73
C MET A 752 -14.33 26.16 -26.33
N LEU A 753 -15.23 25.33 -25.83
CA LEU A 753 -16.54 25.75 -25.29
C LEU A 753 -16.40 26.66 -24.05
N ARG A 754 -15.46 26.38 -23.15
CA ARG A 754 -15.20 27.24 -21.99
C ARG A 754 -14.58 28.59 -22.39
N LEU A 755 -13.67 28.60 -23.36
CA LEU A 755 -13.11 29.85 -23.88
C LEU A 755 -14.19 30.70 -24.56
N THR A 756 -15.02 30.10 -25.39
CA THR A 756 -16.15 30.80 -26.03
C THR A 756 -17.19 31.28 -25.02
N LEU A 757 -17.49 30.52 -23.96
CA LEU A 757 -18.35 30.99 -22.86
C LEU A 757 -17.74 32.18 -22.12
N ASN A 758 -16.45 32.15 -21.80
CA ASN A 758 -15.76 33.28 -21.17
C ASN A 758 -15.74 34.53 -22.07
N GLU A 759 -15.59 34.35 -23.38
CA GLU A 759 -15.70 35.44 -24.36
C GLU A 759 -17.11 36.03 -24.37
N VAL A 760 -18.15 35.19 -24.39
CA VAL A 760 -19.56 35.63 -24.31
C VAL A 760 -19.84 36.38 -23.01
N ASP A 761 -19.34 35.89 -21.87
CA ASP A 761 -19.48 36.58 -20.58
C ASP A 761 -18.74 37.93 -20.57
N THR A 762 -17.57 38.00 -21.21
CA THR A 762 -16.82 39.27 -21.36
C THR A 762 -17.60 40.24 -22.24
N TYR A 763 -18.13 39.79 -23.39
CA TYR A 763 -19.01 40.58 -24.25
C TYR A 763 -20.27 41.04 -23.53
N TYR A 764 -20.87 40.20 -22.69
CA TYR A 764 -22.07 40.56 -21.91
C TYR A 764 -21.75 41.65 -20.88
N ASN A 765 -20.63 41.52 -20.16
CA ASN A 765 -20.16 42.53 -19.20
C ASN A 765 -19.80 43.86 -19.89
N ASP A 766 -19.19 43.82 -21.07
CA ASP A 766 -18.89 45.00 -21.88
C ASP A 766 -20.19 45.68 -22.35
N MET A 767 -21.17 44.90 -22.82
CA MET A 767 -22.49 45.42 -23.21
C MET A 767 -23.22 46.08 -22.04
N GLN A 768 -23.11 45.49 -20.85
CA GLN A 768 -23.71 46.03 -19.63
C GLN A 768 -23.03 47.34 -19.20
N THR A 769 -21.71 47.41 -19.33
CA THR A 769 -20.94 48.64 -19.07
C THR A 769 -21.31 49.74 -20.06
N LEU A 770 -21.42 49.40 -21.36
CA LEU A 770 -21.87 50.33 -22.40
C LEU A 770 -23.31 50.83 -22.13
N SER A 771 -24.20 49.96 -21.66
CA SER A 771 -25.57 50.33 -21.29
C SER A 771 -25.61 51.34 -20.14
N VAL A 772 -24.77 51.16 -19.12
CA VAL A 772 -24.63 52.12 -18.01
C VAL A 772 -24.10 53.46 -18.50
N GLU A 773 -23.12 53.45 -19.41
CA GLU A 773 -22.52 54.68 -19.95
C GLU A 773 -23.48 55.44 -20.87
N VAL A 774 -24.26 54.73 -21.70
CA VAL A 774 -25.35 55.32 -22.50
C VAL A 774 -26.42 55.94 -21.60
N ASN A 775 -26.83 55.25 -20.53
CA ASN A 775 -27.78 55.81 -19.56
C ASN A 775 -27.21 57.04 -18.85
N ARG A 776 -25.93 57.03 -18.49
CA ARG A 776 -25.25 58.18 -17.90
C ARG A 776 -25.20 59.38 -18.85
N MET A 777 -24.90 59.13 -20.13
CA MET A 777 -24.93 60.16 -21.18
C MET A 777 -26.33 60.72 -21.39
N GLN A 778 -27.38 59.89 -21.32
CA GLN A 778 -28.77 60.34 -21.38
C GLN A 778 -29.17 61.19 -20.16
N VAL A 779 -28.69 60.83 -18.96
CA VAL A 779 -28.92 61.63 -17.74
C VAL A 779 -28.17 62.96 -17.81
N ILE A 780 -26.92 62.98 -18.30
CA ILE A 780 -26.17 64.22 -18.50
C ILE A 780 -26.86 65.10 -19.54
N ARG A 781 -27.35 64.51 -20.64
CA ARG A 781 -28.11 65.23 -21.65
C ARG A 781 -29.38 65.85 -21.06
N ARG A 782 -30.18 65.09 -20.30
CA ARG A 782 -31.36 65.61 -19.60
C ARG A 782 -31.01 66.69 -18.59
N GLY A 783 -29.91 66.51 -17.85
CA GLY A 783 -29.40 67.51 -16.91
C GLY A 783 -28.96 68.80 -17.58
N LEU A 784 -28.35 68.72 -18.77
CA LEU A 784 -27.99 69.88 -19.58
C LEU A 784 -29.22 70.59 -20.13
N GLU A 785 -30.21 69.82 -20.60
CA GLU A 785 -31.53 70.33 -21.02
C GLU A 785 -32.24 71.04 -19.84
N ASP A 786 -32.22 70.47 -18.63
CA ASP A 786 -32.77 71.05 -17.40
C ASP A 786 -32.00 72.31 -16.93
N THR A 787 -30.67 72.35 -17.06
CA THR A 787 -29.90 73.56 -16.74
C THR A 787 -30.16 74.69 -17.73
N HIS A 788 -30.33 74.36 -19.01
CA HIS A 788 -30.73 75.32 -20.03
C HIS A 788 -32.17 75.84 -19.79
N GLU A 789 -33.05 75.04 -19.20
CA GLU A 789 -34.37 75.51 -18.72
C GLU A 789 -34.28 76.33 -17.42
N ARG A 790 -33.33 76.05 -16.52
CA ARG A 790 -33.14 76.81 -15.26
C ARG A 790 -32.50 78.18 -15.47
N GLU A 791 -31.62 78.36 -16.45
CA GLU A 791 -31.09 79.69 -16.83
C GLU A 791 -32.19 80.64 -17.35
N ARG A 792 -33.37 80.12 -17.70
CA ARG A 792 -34.53 80.92 -18.13
C ARG A 792 -35.43 81.42 -16.98
N ARG A 793 -35.13 81.16 -15.70
CA ARG A 793 -36.00 81.60 -14.59
C ARG A 793 -35.26 82.42 -13.51
N PRO A 794 -35.67 83.68 -13.23
CA PRO A 794 -35.06 84.50 -12.20
C PRO A 794 -35.57 84.20 -10.77
N GLU A 795 -34.69 84.54 -9.84
CA GLU A 795 -34.58 84.22 -8.42
C GLU A 795 -35.78 84.53 -7.49
N ARG A 796 -35.87 83.80 -6.37
CA ARG A 796 -36.14 84.41 -5.05
C ARG A 796 -35.70 83.51 -3.88
N ALA A 797 -35.10 84.18 -2.89
CA ALA A 797 -34.39 83.67 -1.73
C ALA A 797 -35.29 83.22 -0.56
N ALA A 798 -34.74 82.38 0.34
CA ALA A 798 -34.46 82.70 1.76
C ALA A 798 -34.65 81.53 2.76
N ALA A 799 -33.62 81.35 3.61
CA ALA A 799 -33.61 81.00 5.04
C ALA A 799 -34.08 79.62 5.58
N GLY A 800 -33.12 78.86 6.14
CA GLY A 800 -32.99 78.64 7.60
C GLY A 800 -33.69 77.45 8.32
N ARG A 801 -32.86 76.70 9.08
CA ARG A 801 -33.11 75.89 10.32
C ARG A 801 -33.81 74.52 10.29
N ASP A 802 -32.99 73.50 10.59
CA ASP A 802 -33.05 72.47 11.66
C ASP A 802 -34.36 71.90 12.28
N ARG A 803 -34.29 70.55 12.46
CA ARG A 803 -34.94 69.60 13.41
C ARG A 803 -36.31 68.96 13.07
N PHE A 804 -36.21 67.72 12.58
CA PHE A 804 -36.72 66.42 13.11
C PHE A 804 -38.15 66.23 13.71
N ILE A 805 -38.80 65.18 13.16
CA ILE A 805 -39.78 64.19 13.71
C ILE A 805 -41.28 64.54 13.68
N ASP A 806 -42.12 63.74 12.96
CA ASP A 806 -43.07 62.81 13.62
C ASP A 806 -43.74 61.73 12.72
N ARG A 807 -43.74 60.51 13.29
CA ARG A 807 -44.61 59.30 13.28
C ARG A 807 -45.58 58.89 12.14
N VAL A 808 -45.34 57.67 11.62
CA VAL A 808 -46.10 56.39 11.81
C VAL A 808 -47.64 56.42 11.91
N ARG A 809 -48.36 55.64 11.05
CA ARG A 809 -49.16 54.43 11.44
C ARG A 809 -49.78 53.64 10.25
N ASP A 810 -49.79 52.32 10.45
CA ASP A 810 -50.25 51.17 9.66
C ASP A 810 -51.67 51.16 9.06
N LYS A 811 -51.87 50.25 8.08
CA LYS A 811 -52.81 49.11 8.16
C LYS A 811 -52.39 47.96 7.21
N SER A 812 -52.24 46.75 7.77
CA SER A 812 -51.99 45.42 7.16
C SER A 812 -53.29 44.82 6.53
N PRO A 813 -53.41 43.57 5.98
CA PRO A 813 -52.66 42.33 6.28
C PRO A 813 -52.32 41.32 5.12
N MET A 814 -51.46 40.35 5.48
CA MET A 814 -51.00 39.09 4.80
C MET A 814 -52.12 38.00 4.67
N PRO A 815 -51.95 36.70 4.25
CA PRO A 815 -50.73 35.83 4.06
C PRO A 815 -50.87 34.75 2.91
N PRO A 816 -50.13 33.59 2.81
CA PRO A 816 -49.08 33.03 3.68
C PRO A 816 -47.82 32.35 3.04
N MET A 817 -46.84 32.11 3.93
CA MET A 817 -45.67 31.22 3.85
C MET A 817 -46.01 29.74 4.14
N MET A 818 -45.06 28.83 3.82
CA MET A 818 -44.50 27.73 4.66
C MET A 818 -43.11 27.37 4.06
N MET A 819 -41.95 27.72 4.66
CA MET A 819 -41.13 26.99 5.66
C MET A 819 -40.72 25.55 5.25
N GLY A 820 -39.45 25.11 5.30
CA GLY A 820 -38.24 25.77 5.81
C GLY A 820 -36.96 24.90 5.70
N GLY A 821 -35.83 25.51 6.14
CA GLY A 821 -34.54 24.86 6.43
C GLY A 821 -33.31 25.77 6.26
N PRO A 822 -32.70 26.32 7.33
CA PRO A 822 -31.48 27.14 7.30
C PRO A 822 -30.27 26.41 7.96
N PRO A 823 -29.08 27.04 8.20
CA PRO A 823 -28.23 27.85 7.32
C PRO A 823 -26.73 27.42 7.40
N ARG A 824 -25.90 27.71 6.38
CA ARG A 824 -24.42 27.69 6.52
C ARG A 824 -23.89 29.12 6.48
N ARG A 825 -23.33 29.57 7.60
CA ARG A 825 -22.66 30.86 7.79
C ARG A 825 -21.31 30.88 7.06
N GLU A 826 -21.12 31.91 6.25
CA GLU A 826 -19.84 32.44 5.80
C GLU A 826 -19.11 33.18 6.93
N ARG A 827 -17.77 33.08 6.96
CA ARG A 827 -16.81 34.17 7.24
C ARG A 827 -15.52 33.84 6.49
N ASP A 828 -15.23 34.59 5.44
CA ASP A 828 -14.34 35.76 5.38
C ASP A 828 -12.88 35.37 5.13
N TYR A 829 -12.43 35.52 3.87
CA TYR A 829 -11.02 35.79 3.58
C TYR A 829 -10.90 37.01 2.66
N LYS A 830 -10.22 38.03 3.21
CA LYS A 830 -9.86 39.28 2.56
C LYS A 830 -8.72 39.08 1.57
N ILE A 831 -8.88 39.65 0.37
CA ILE A 831 -7.83 39.87 -0.62
C ILE A 831 -7.14 41.21 -0.34
N PRO A 832 -5.80 41.30 -0.37
CA PRO A 832 -5.10 42.54 -0.63
C PRO A 832 -4.55 42.56 -2.06
N THR A 833 -5.00 43.55 -2.83
CA THR A 833 -4.61 43.86 -4.21
C THR A 833 -3.35 44.75 -4.31
N ARG A 834 -2.76 44.73 -5.53
CA ARG A 834 -1.88 45.73 -6.20
C ARG A 834 -0.37 45.60 -5.91
N ARG A 835 0.56 45.70 -6.88
CA ARG A 835 0.62 46.55 -8.10
C ARG A 835 1.41 45.90 -9.26
N ARG A 836 0.91 46.06 -10.49
CA ARG A 836 1.69 46.10 -11.76
C ARG A 836 2.48 47.41 -11.81
N SER A 837 3.66 47.50 -12.44
CA SER A 837 3.91 47.72 -13.89
C SER A 837 5.41 48.10 -14.09
N PRO A 838 5.92 48.46 -15.29
CA PRO A 838 6.40 47.64 -16.42
C PRO A 838 7.85 48.02 -16.86
N PHE A 839 8.42 47.38 -17.89
CA PHE A 839 9.57 47.73 -18.78
C PHE A 839 10.26 46.39 -19.14
N GLY A 840 10.54 45.98 -20.38
CA GLY A 840 10.66 46.68 -21.66
C GLY A 840 12.01 46.30 -22.30
N ASP A 841 11.96 45.36 -23.24
CA ASP A 841 12.84 45.05 -24.40
C ASP A 841 14.38 45.18 -24.42
N ASP A 842 14.94 44.29 -25.24
CA ASP A 842 16.15 44.38 -26.06
C ASP A 842 17.55 44.33 -25.41
N ARG A 843 18.31 43.27 -25.75
CA ARG A 843 19.54 43.40 -26.56
C ARG A 843 20.14 42.07 -27.04
N ARG A 844 20.56 42.12 -28.30
CA ARG A 844 21.17 41.10 -29.16
C ARG A 844 22.65 40.83 -28.84
N ARG A 845 23.07 39.59 -29.19
CA ARG A 845 24.35 39.14 -29.81
C ARG A 845 25.67 39.92 -29.52
N ARG A 846 26.69 39.19 -29.04
CA ARG A 846 27.99 39.09 -29.76
C ARG A 846 28.86 37.91 -29.29
N ASP A 847 29.32 37.12 -30.26
CA ASP A 847 30.42 36.15 -30.19
C ASP A 847 31.75 36.77 -29.74
N MET A 848 32.65 35.96 -29.18
CA MET A 848 34.01 35.76 -29.74
C MET A 848 34.83 34.70 -28.99
N ASP A 849 35.54 33.93 -29.80
CA ASP A 849 36.51 32.86 -29.56
C ASP A 849 37.55 33.07 -28.45
N ARG A 850 38.02 31.95 -27.89
CA ARG A 850 39.46 31.56 -27.89
C ARG A 850 39.70 30.15 -27.31
N ARG A 851 40.03 29.20 -28.19
CA ARG A 851 40.98 28.11 -27.88
C ARG A 851 42.41 28.69 -27.82
N PRO A 852 43.36 28.02 -27.15
CA PRO A 852 44.31 27.24 -27.95
C PRO A 852 44.80 25.91 -27.33
N ARG A 853 44.97 24.92 -28.23
CA ARG A 853 46.10 24.00 -28.42
C ARG A 853 46.53 22.99 -27.32
N SER A 854 46.30 21.72 -27.68
CA SER A 854 46.99 20.43 -27.40
C SER A 854 48.53 20.46 -27.70
N PRO A 855 49.35 19.35 -27.69
CA PRO A 855 49.11 17.89 -27.52
C PRO A 855 50.27 17.14 -26.74
N PRO A 856 50.81 15.94 -27.12
CA PRO A 856 50.49 14.58 -26.61
C PRO A 856 51.73 13.77 -26.14
N HIS A 857 51.58 12.50 -25.67
CA HIS A 857 52.47 11.34 -26.00
C HIS A 857 52.03 10.05 -25.26
N ARG A 858 51.70 8.97 -26.00
CA ARG A 858 52.47 7.72 -26.32
C ARG A 858 52.59 6.73 -25.15
N ILE A 859 51.87 5.60 -25.22
CA ILE A 859 52.31 4.27 -25.73
C ILE A 859 53.48 3.68 -24.94
N ASN A 860 53.22 2.60 -24.19
CA ASN A 860 54.01 1.38 -24.30
C ASN A 860 53.26 0.15 -23.79
N ASP A 861 53.20 -0.84 -24.67
CA ASP A 861 52.92 -2.24 -24.40
C ASP A 861 53.88 -2.81 -23.35
N ASN A 862 53.41 -3.75 -22.53
CA ASN A 862 54.15 -4.99 -22.34
C ASN A 862 53.29 -6.17 -21.87
N ARG A 863 53.68 -7.30 -22.44
CA ARG A 863 53.03 -8.62 -22.47
C ARG A 863 52.95 -9.32 -21.10
N SER A 864 51.94 -10.17 -21.03
CA SER A 864 51.57 -11.21 -20.05
C SER A 864 52.73 -12.13 -19.60
N PRO A 865 52.60 -12.90 -18.48
CA PRO A 865 51.76 -14.11 -18.52
C PRO A 865 50.98 -14.48 -17.24
N VAL A 866 49.81 -15.07 -17.49
CA VAL A 866 49.19 -16.24 -16.82
C VAL A 866 49.76 -16.64 -15.46
N ARG A 867 48.98 -16.43 -14.39
CA ARG A 867 49.17 -17.14 -13.12
C ARG A 867 47.92 -17.94 -12.77
N ARG A 868 48.14 -19.25 -12.65
CA ARG A 868 47.17 -20.31 -12.39
C ARG A 868 46.42 -20.08 -11.07
N LYS A 869 45.11 -20.31 -11.10
CA LYS A 869 44.26 -20.51 -9.91
C LYS A 869 44.76 -21.74 -9.12
N PRO A 870 44.90 -21.67 -7.79
CA PRO A 870 45.00 -22.87 -6.97
C PRO A 870 43.61 -23.50 -6.81
N ALA A 871 43.56 -24.80 -7.07
CA ALA A 871 42.36 -25.63 -6.98
C ALA A 871 41.92 -25.79 -5.51
N THR A 872 40.65 -25.49 -5.26
CA THR A 872 39.90 -25.87 -4.07
C THR A 872 39.81 -27.39 -3.99
N PRO A 873 40.06 -28.03 -2.83
CA PRO A 873 39.87 -29.47 -2.68
C PRO A 873 38.38 -29.84 -2.76
N PRO A 874 38.02 -30.96 -3.41
CA PRO A 874 36.64 -31.40 -3.54
C PRO A 874 36.08 -31.90 -2.20
N ALA A 875 34.82 -31.53 -1.93
CA ALA A 875 34.04 -32.04 -0.82
C ALA A 875 33.83 -33.58 -0.94
N PRO A 876 33.82 -34.32 0.18
CA PRO A 876 33.56 -35.75 0.14
C PRO A 876 32.11 -36.05 -0.26
N ALA A 877 31.96 -37.01 -1.18
CA ALA A 877 30.69 -37.59 -1.59
C ALA A 877 30.02 -38.39 -0.45
N PRO A 878 28.67 -38.48 -0.45
CA PRO A 878 27.88 -39.00 0.68
C PRO A 878 28.01 -40.53 0.83
N GLN A 879 28.10 -41.00 2.07
CA GLN A 879 28.05 -42.43 2.40
C GLN A 879 26.61 -42.96 2.49
N PRO A 880 26.41 -44.26 2.24
CA PRO A 880 25.12 -44.85 1.85
C PRO A 880 24.18 -45.16 3.02
N LYS A 881 22.86 -45.08 2.76
CA LYS A 881 21.80 -45.58 3.65
C LYS A 881 21.79 -47.12 3.73
N PRO A 882 21.65 -47.72 4.93
CA PRO A 882 21.17 -49.09 5.11
C PRO A 882 19.62 -49.17 5.23
N PRO A 883 19.02 -50.38 5.17
CA PRO A 883 17.70 -50.64 4.56
C PRO A 883 16.45 -50.50 5.48
N LYS A 884 15.27 -50.35 4.84
CA LYS A 884 13.90 -50.34 5.42
C LYS A 884 13.53 -51.69 6.07
N GLN A 885 12.72 -51.79 7.13
CA GLN A 885 11.24 -51.80 7.21
C GLN A 885 10.84 -52.32 8.63
N PRO A 886 9.55 -52.43 9.04
CA PRO A 886 8.34 -51.64 8.76
C PRO A 886 7.70 -51.11 10.07
N LYS A 887 6.80 -50.11 9.99
CA LYS A 887 5.66 -50.03 10.92
C LYS A 887 4.50 -49.30 10.26
N HIS A 888 3.59 -50.12 9.76
CA HIS A 888 2.19 -49.80 9.53
C HIS A 888 1.60 -49.30 10.85
N VAL A 889 1.08 -48.09 10.86
CA VAL A 889 0.03 -47.69 11.82
C VAL A 889 -1.03 -47.01 10.99
N GLU A 890 -1.91 -47.83 10.43
CA GLU A 890 -3.27 -47.39 10.12
C GLU A 890 -3.87 -46.94 11.46
N ARG A 891 -4.17 -45.64 11.58
CA ARG A 891 -5.23 -45.20 12.47
C ARG A 891 -6.41 -44.87 11.59
N GLU A 892 -7.31 -45.83 11.55
CA GLU A 892 -8.67 -45.73 11.07
C GLU A 892 -9.26 -44.37 11.45
N LEU A 893 -9.69 -43.63 10.42
CA LEU A 893 -10.70 -42.60 10.57
C LEU A 893 -11.93 -43.34 11.10
N SER A 894 -12.20 -43.18 12.39
CA SER A 894 -13.40 -43.73 13.03
C SER A 894 -14.62 -43.22 12.29
N ASP A 895 -15.28 -44.15 11.60
CA ASP A 895 -16.68 -44.07 11.20
C ASP A 895 -17.51 -43.89 12.47
N GLY A 896 -17.90 -42.64 12.73
CA GLY A 896 -18.97 -42.31 13.66
C GLY A 896 -20.28 -42.27 12.89
N GLU A 897 -20.91 -43.43 12.75
CA GLU A 897 -22.31 -43.54 12.35
C GLU A 897 -23.16 -42.62 13.24
N ILE A 898 -23.88 -41.68 12.63
CA ILE A 898 -25.02 -41.01 13.27
C ILE A 898 -26.16 -42.02 13.21
N VAL A 899 -26.19 -42.92 14.20
CA VAL A 899 -27.37 -43.72 14.49
C VAL A 899 -28.38 -42.81 15.20
N SER A 900 -29.55 -42.71 14.58
CA SER A 900 -30.74 -42.11 15.14
C SER A 900 -31.21 -42.87 16.37
N SER A 901 -31.62 -42.12 17.38
CA SER A 901 -32.61 -42.48 18.40
C SER A 901 -33.32 -41.17 18.77
N ASP A 902 -34.63 -41.03 18.94
CA ASP A 902 -35.79 -41.90 18.76
C ASP A 902 -37.01 -40.96 18.71
N GLU A 903 -37.97 -41.29 17.82
CA GLU A 903 -39.42 -41.35 18.11
C GLU A 903 -40.19 -40.05 18.44
N ASP A 904 -40.82 -39.44 17.42
CA ASP A 904 -42.26 -39.57 17.07
C ASP A 904 -42.58 -38.85 15.74
#